data_AF-A0A9N8VDU7-F1
#
_entry.id   AF-A0A9N8VDU7-F1
#
_cell.length_a   1.000
_cell.length_b   1.000
_cell.length_c   1.000
_cell.angle_alpha   90.00
_cell.angle_beta   90.00
_cell.angle_gamma   90.00
#
_symmetry.space_group_name_H-M   'P 1'
#
loop_
_entity.id
_entity.type
_entity.pdbx_description
1 polymer ?
#
loop_
_entity_poly.entity_id
_entity_poly.type
_entity_poly.pdbx_seq_one_letter_code
_entity_poly.pdbx_strand_id
1 'polypeptide(L)'
;MGFKEFLEVALVLFLNLLVLITFPAKLPDPPKQATNPLTGFPEWHEEKNDEFPEQDRSYGILTSVVTLIAAIVALKITAKSLTSPSPCNSYFYFKSNPPIPAGLFNRLLAFYSLSTFFTSIAYYVFDAGKIFSMFGAFHNFLEVAIMLLLHNGGKVISYLWYFGLLSVYFIVVQAGNIWFPWPYDALWFKGQGLTQDYALLILFFRIYFLTRRNLKDEASTELPITRDEDGEEQQTGGENDDNVDVNYFPPVVNHPREYLLILVAIFIHCAGNVTITFYPSDNMLNATQARKRIYLPENPPYKVWSIALWAFLFALITIRIAVFIMQKQAKDDDGKNVVETMTVTFLRKEVNNDIKQLIWPSSSTIICTLSFWQRLVLIFLKLSAFFAYNSARLPQFLGGSGYPTENVDIIQPYLPDKMLSPQRDESGDGKKLDKVAVVIPMHLNEERSKTRMKRLLEQLAWQTCVPNIVIVVDDCSSCQYQDSEILPENYELAVKIEKLKKRVGFAFARNRGIDIASKHYSPTMVLFTEIHCLPDIKWIEHALEAYDTRKRQRGFDRFLLCGQTRAIGNTLFDFYHNINGTLNGRFLPHHDFSMLYGTFVNFAAPLPVVSRIRFDDGFSEGAFDDVEFFVRAREFEVKTFPIPDMMVNYDFGYWGSDNNDIKYTVNNVNGVLEDQEEGEEQTVARWKEFVYFCRNYVMFFRLFRKFGVWHPLMLAKHPEFTNYLEISQEISIS
;
A
#
# COMPACT_ATOMS: atom_id res chain seq x y z
N MET A 1 13.66 33.80 0.58
CA MET A 1 12.54 34.76 0.57
C MET A 1 13.16 36.13 0.73
N GLY A 2 12.96 37.01 -0.25
CA GLY A 2 13.43 38.39 -0.19
C GLY A 2 12.55 39.26 0.70
N PHE A 3 13.04 40.48 0.96
CA PHE A 3 12.32 41.49 1.76
C PHE A 3 10.98 41.88 1.13
N LYS A 4 10.88 41.86 -0.21
CA LYS A 4 9.65 42.16 -0.94
C LYS A 4 8.56 41.14 -0.64
N GLU A 5 8.87 39.84 -0.71
CA GLU A 5 7.89 38.79 -0.47
C GLU A 5 7.43 38.76 1.00
N PHE A 6 8.31 39.12 1.95
CA PHE A 6 7.92 39.33 3.35
C PHE A 6 6.91 40.49 3.50
N LEU A 7 7.14 41.62 2.81
CA LEU A 7 6.28 42.79 2.86
C LEU A 7 4.93 42.55 2.14
N GLU A 8 4.93 41.77 1.06
CA GLU A 8 3.70 41.28 0.39
C GLU A 8 2.88 40.35 1.32
N VAL A 9 3.52 39.44 2.06
CA VAL A 9 2.84 38.62 3.09
C VAL A 9 2.27 39.48 4.22
N ALA A 10 3.05 40.43 4.74
CA ALA A 10 2.62 41.32 5.82
C ALA A 10 1.39 42.15 5.41
N LEU A 11 1.35 42.65 4.17
CA LEU A 11 0.20 43.38 3.64
C LEU A 11 -1.05 42.51 3.50
N VAL A 12 -0.91 41.25 3.05
CA VAL A 12 -2.03 40.29 3.00
C VAL A 12 -2.56 39.99 4.40
N LEU A 13 -1.69 39.73 5.37
CA LEU A 13 -2.09 39.51 6.77
C LEU A 13 -2.78 40.73 7.38
N PHE A 14 -2.33 41.94 7.05
CA PHE A 14 -2.95 43.19 7.50
C PHE A 14 -4.34 43.43 6.89
N LEU A 15 -4.50 43.19 5.58
CA LEU A 15 -5.82 43.27 4.92
C LEU A 15 -6.79 42.21 5.46
N ASN A 16 -6.30 41.00 5.72
CA ASN A 16 -7.08 39.93 6.36
C ASN A 16 -7.52 40.33 7.78
N LEU A 17 -6.62 40.92 8.58
CA LEU A 17 -6.93 41.46 9.90
C LEU A 17 -8.00 42.56 9.82
N LEU A 18 -7.93 43.46 8.84
CA LEU A 18 -8.95 44.49 8.61
C LEU A 18 -10.32 43.88 8.30
N VAL A 19 -10.42 42.88 7.42
CA VAL A 19 -11.72 42.23 7.15
C VAL A 19 -12.25 41.52 8.40
N LEU A 20 -11.40 40.85 9.18
CA LEU A 20 -11.78 40.26 10.48
C LEU A 20 -12.29 41.32 11.49
N ILE A 21 -11.69 42.51 11.53
CA ILE A 21 -12.15 43.65 12.34
C ILE A 21 -13.52 44.19 11.86
N THR A 22 -13.94 43.94 10.62
CA THR A 22 -15.27 44.36 10.15
C THR A 22 -16.42 43.42 10.55
N PHE A 23 -16.17 42.31 11.25
CA PHE A 23 -17.23 41.54 11.92
C PHE A 23 -17.68 42.28 13.20
N PRO A 24 -18.97 42.17 13.60
CA PRO A 24 -19.46 42.88 14.78
C PRO A 24 -18.76 42.38 16.06
N ALA A 25 -18.35 43.32 16.92
CA ALA A 25 -17.59 43.02 18.15
C ALA A 25 -18.35 42.16 19.19
N LYS A 26 -19.66 41.98 19.00
CA LYS A 26 -20.41 40.82 19.47
C LYS A 26 -21.04 40.13 18.26
N LEU A 27 -20.74 38.85 18.08
CA LEU A 27 -21.68 37.93 17.44
C LEU A 27 -22.89 37.72 18.37
N PRO A 28 -24.07 37.31 17.86
CA PRO A 28 -25.13 36.80 18.71
C PRO A 28 -24.63 35.59 19.53
N ASP A 29 -25.27 35.33 20.67
CA ASP A 29 -24.97 34.12 21.46
C ASP A 29 -25.17 32.87 20.57
N PRO A 30 -24.23 31.91 20.60
CA PRO A 30 -24.22 30.84 19.62
C PRO A 30 -25.40 29.88 19.84
N PRO A 31 -25.98 29.34 18.75
CA PRO A 31 -27.12 28.45 18.84
C PRO A 31 -26.76 27.14 19.54
N LYS A 32 -27.77 26.47 20.11
CA LYS A 32 -27.60 25.18 20.77
C LYS A 32 -27.04 24.16 19.77
N GLN A 33 -25.84 23.67 20.07
CA GLN A 33 -25.13 22.69 19.25
C GLN A 33 -25.89 21.36 19.21
N ALA A 34 -26.07 20.80 18.01
CA ALA A 34 -26.64 19.47 17.83
C ALA A 34 -25.69 18.35 18.31
N THR A 35 -26.24 17.15 18.50
CA THR A 35 -25.49 15.94 18.85
C THR A 35 -25.89 14.79 17.97
N ASN A 36 -24.91 14.15 17.35
CA ASN A 36 -25.10 13.17 16.30
C ASN A 36 -25.86 11.93 16.77
N PRO A 37 -26.99 11.55 16.14
CA PRO A 37 -27.83 10.46 16.63
C PRO A 37 -27.22 9.06 16.48
N LEU A 38 -26.14 8.91 15.69
CA LEU A 38 -25.43 7.63 15.52
C LEU A 38 -24.27 7.47 16.51
N THR A 39 -23.70 8.56 17.02
CA THR A 39 -22.42 8.54 17.75
C THR A 39 -22.37 9.36 19.04
N GLY A 40 -23.36 10.22 19.28
CA GLY A 40 -23.44 11.10 20.46
C GLY A 40 -22.48 12.29 20.46
N PHE A 41 -21.67 12.48 19.43
CA PHE A 41 -20.70 13.58 19.36
C PHE A 41 -21.34 14.91 18.94
N PRO A 42 -20.81 16.06 19.40
CA PRO A 42 -21.35 17.37 19.05
C PRO A 42 -21.02 17.76 17.61
N GLU A 43 -22.02 18.30 16.91
CA GLU A 43 -22.03 18.60 15.47
C GLU A 43 -21.83 20.11 15.20
N TRP A 44 -21.73 20.50 13.93
CA TRP A 44 -21.47 21.86 13.47
C TRP A 44 -22.70 22.53 12.86
N HIS A 45 -23.87 22.23 13.41
CA HIS A 45 -25.13 22.89 13.12
C HIS A 45 -26.01 22.95 14.38
N GLU A 46 -27.15 23.63 14.25
CA GLU A 46 -28.19 23.71 15.28
C GLU A 46 -28.96 22.38 15.36
N GLU A 47 -29.66 22.14 16.47
CA GLU A 47 -30.52 20.97 16.67
C GLU A 47 -31.70 21.00 15.68
N LYS A 48 -31.59 20.21 14.61
CA LYS A 48 -32.53 20.24 13.48
C LYS A 48 -33.92 19.71 13.87
N ASN A 49 -34.96 20.44 13.47
CA ASN A 49 -36.34 19.93 13.40
C ASN A 49 -36.55 19.17 12.06
N ASP A 50 -35.85 18.05 11.87
CA ASP A 50 -35.77 17.35 10.58
C ASP A 50 -37.11 16.74 10.11
N GLU A 51 -37.82 17.42 9.20
CA GLU A 51 -38.94 16.84 8.46
C GLU A 51 -38.50 15.92 7.30
N PHE A 52 -37.28 16.08 6.76
CA PHE A 52 -36.83 15.41 5.52
C PHE A 52 -35.47 14.65 5.59
N PRO A 53 -35.16 13.89 6.66
CA PRO A 53 -33.84 13.27 6.84
C PRO A 53 -33.47 12.19 5.80
N GLU A 54 -34.42 11.70 5.00
CA GLU A 54 -34.15 10.70 3.95
C GLU A 54 -33.53 11.31 2.68
N GLN A 55 -33.78 12.59 2.39
CA GLN A 55 -33.31 13.23 1.16
C GLN A 55 -31.81 13.57 1.24
N ASP A 56 -31.36 14.18 2.33
CA ASP A 56 -29.94 14.45 2.59
C ASP A 56 -29.11 13.15 2.58
N ARG A 57 -29.62 12.10 3.23
CA ARG A 57 -29.00 10.77 3.23
C ARG A 57 -28.89 10.19 1.81
N SER A 58 -29.91 10.38 0.98
CA SER A 58 -29.90 9.92 -0.41
C SER A 58 -28.87 10.67 -1.27
N TYR A 59 -28.73 11.99 -1.10
CA TYR A 59 -27.69 12.78 -1.77
C TYR A 59 -26.28 12.43 -1.28
N GLY A 60 -26.09 12.20 0.02
CA GLY A 60 -24.79 11.77 0.58
C GLY A 60 -24.34 10.41 0.05
N ILE A 61 -25.27 9.44 -0.02
CA ILE A 61 -25.00 8.11 -0.60
C ILE A 61 -24.68 8.23 -2.10
N LEU A 62 -25.49 8.95 -2.88
CA LEU A 62 -25.26 9.14 -4.31
C LEU A 62 -23.90 9.81 -4.59
N THR A 63 -23.57 10.87 -3.84
CA THR A 63 -22.28 11.58 -3.93
C THR A 63 -21.12 10.65 -3.60
N SER A 64 -21.26 9.80 -2.57
CA SER A 64 -20.25 8.80 -2.21
C SER A 64 -20.05 7.75 -3.31
N VAL A 65 -21.12 7.22 -3.90
CA VAL A 65 -21.02 6.24 -5.00
C VAL A 65 -20.37 6.86 -6.24
N VAL A 66 -20.77 8.06 -6.64
CA VAL A 66 -20.20 8.75 -7.81
C VAL A 66 -18.73 9.11 -7.60
N THR A 67 -18.35 9.63 -6.42
CA THR A 67 -16.94 9.95 -6.11
C THR A 67 -16.06 8.70 -6.02
N LEU A 68 -16.57 7.57 -5.48
CA LEU A 68 -15.85 6.29 -5.49
C LEU A 68 -15.58 5.79 -6.91
N ILE A 69 -16.59 5.79 -7.78
CA ILE A 69 -16.45 5.35 -9.18
C ILE A 69 -15.44 6.25 -9.90
N ALA A 70 -15.56 7.58 -9.75
CA ALA A 70 -14.62 8.54 -10.33
C ALA A 70 -13.18 8.33 -9.82
N ALA A 71 -13.00 8.08 -8.52
CA ALA A 71 -11.69 7.80 -7.92
C ALA A 71 -11.07 6.51 -8.45
N ILE A 72 -11.83 5.40 -8.52
CA ILE A 72 -11.35 4.12 -9.06
C ILE A 72 -10.94 4.25 -10.53
N VAL A 73 -11.75 4.95 -11.34
CA VAL A 73 -11.44 5.19 -12.76
C VAL A 73 -10.17 6.06 -12.90
N ALA A 74 -10.07 7.16 -12.15
CA ALA A 74 -8.89 8.03 -12.17
C ALA A 74 -7.61 7.30 -11.71
N LEU A 75 -7.69 6.46 -10.67
CA LEU A 75 -6.56 5.65 -10.20
C LEU A 75 -6.16 4.59 -11.24
N LYS A 76 -7.10 3.89 -11.88
CA LYS A 76 -6.78 2.92 -12.95
C LYS A 76 -6.11 3.59 -14.16
N ILE A 77 -6.62 4.75 -14.61
CA ILE A 77 -6.04 5.52 -15.72
C ILE A 77 -4.61 6.00 -15.37
N THR A 78 -4.44 6.58 -14.18
CA THR A 78 -3.14 7.15 -13.77
C THR A 78 -2.10 6.10 -13.37
N ALA A 79 -2.51 4.89 -12.98
CA ALA A 79 -1.61 3.75 -12.83
C ALA A 79 -1.09 3.25 -14.19
N LYS A 80 -1.96 3.11 -15.20
CA LYS A 80 -1.56 2.61 -16.54
C LYS A 80 -0.58 3.54 -17.28
N SER A 81 -0.61 4.84 -16.97
CA SER A 81 0.35 5.84 -17.46
C SER A 81 1.81 5.59 -17.00
N LEU A 82 2.02 4.76 -15.97
CA LEU A 82 3.36 4.43 -15.44
C LEU A 82 4.03 3.23 -16.11
N THR A 83 3.25 2.25 -16.60
CA THR A 83 3.77 0.98 -17.13
C THR A 83 3.92 0.96 -18.65
N SER A 84 3.38 1.97 -19.34
CA SER A 84 3.46 2.11 -20.80
C SER A 84 3.45 3.59 -21.18
N PRO A 85 4.20 4.02 -22.21
CA PRO A 85 4.14 5.38 -22.75
C PRO A 85 2.79 5.61 -23.45
N SER A 86 1.75 5.87 -22.66
CA SER A 86 0.40 6.12 -23.13
C SER A 86 0.34 7.42 -23.95
N PRO A 87 -0.42 7.47 -25.07
CA PRO A 87 -0.68 8.71 -25.79
C PRO A 87 -1.42 9.76 -24.95
N CYS A 88 -1.96 9.40 -23.78
CA CYS A 88 -2.61 10.30 -22.83
C CYS A 88 -1.63 10.95 -21.81
N ASN A 89 -0.31 10.80 -21.97
CA ASN A 89 0.66 11.42 -21.09
C ASN A 89 0.71 12.95 -21.30
N SER A 90 0.10 13.71 -20.38
CA SER A 90 0.12 15.17 -20.38
C SER A 90 1.40 15.74 -19.74
N TYR A 91 1.81 16.94 -20.16
CA TYR A 91 3.03 17.62 -19.71
C TYR A 91 2.78 19.09 -19.37
N PHE A 92 3.52 19.62 -18.39
CA PHE A 92 3.66 21.06 -18.16
C PHE A 92 4.85 21.61 -18.95
N TYR A 93 4.60 22.65 -19.75
CA TYR A 93 5.60 23.31 -20.60
C TYR A 93 6.02 24.66 -20.02
N PHE A 94 7.32 24.97 -20.08
CA PHE A 94 7.91 26.24 -19.66
C PHE A 94 8.96 26.64 -20.69
N LYS A 95 8.95 27.90 -21.15
CA LYS A 95 9.77 28.38 -22.29
C LYS A 95 11.30 28.24 -22.15
N SER A 96 11.79 27.79 -21.00
CA SER A 96 13.22 27.63 -20.69
C SER A 96 13.57 26.30 -19.98
N ASN A 97 12.65 25.31 -19.95
CA ASN A 97 12.88 24.02 -19.31
C ASN A 97 12.28 22.87 -20.13
N PRO A 98 12.87 21.66 -20.09
CA PRO A 98 12.28 20.48 -20.73
C PRO A 98 10.88 20.17 -20.14
N PRO A 99 9.96 19.62 -20.96
CA PRO A 99 8.58 19.35 -20.55
C PRO A 99 8.50 18.40 -19.35
N ILE A 100 7.61 18.73 -18.42
CA ILE A 100 7.52 18.07 -17.11
C ILE A 100 6.28 17.17 -17.10
N PRO A 101 6.41 15.83 -16.98
CA PRO A 101 5.26 14.92 -16.99
C PRO A 101 4.26 15.24 -15.87
N ALA A 102 3.00 15.47 -16.24
CA ALA A 102 1.93 15.79 -15.29
C ALA A 102 1.41 14.56 -14.52
N GLY A 103 2.02 13.38 -14.70
CA GLY A 103 1.61 12.13 -14.05
C GLY A 103 1.64 12.13 -12.52
N LEU A 104 2.33 13.07 -11.86
CA LEU A 104 2.18 13.29 -10.40
C LEU A 104 0.93 14.13 -10.07
N PHE A 105 0.67 15.19 -10.83
CA PHE A 105 -0.54 16.02 -10.68
C PHE A 105 -1.82 15.22 -10.95
N ASN A 106 -1.84 14.40 -12.01
CA ASN A 106 -2.97 13.53 -12.33
C ASN A 106 -3.24 12.52 -11.20
N ARG A 107 -2.17 11.98 -10.56
CA ARG A 107 -2.30 11.10 -9.38
C ARG A 107 -2.81 11.85 -8.14
N LEU A 108 -2.38 13.09 -7.89
CA LEU A 108 -2.94 13.91 -6.82
C LEU A 108 -4.44 14.20 -7.03
N LEU A 109 -4.87 14.46 -8.26
CA LEU A 109 -6.30 14.57 -8.58
C LEU A 109 -7.08 13.27 -8.30
N ALA A 110 -6.50 12.11 -8.65
CA ALA A 110 -7.11 10.81 -8.37
C ALA A 110 -7.22 10.51 -6.85
N PHE A 111 -6.18 10.85 -6.07
CA PHE A 111 -6.22 10.77 -4.61
C PHE A 111 -7.17 11.80 -3.98
N TYR A 112 -7.26 13.00 -4.54
CA TYR A 112 -8.24 14.02 -4.11
C TYR A 112 -9.67 13.48 -4.24
N SER A 113 -10.05 12.92 -5.40
CA SER A 113 -11.36 12.27 -5.60
C SER A 113 -11.62 11.14 -4.61
N LEU A 114 -10.60 10.32 -4.31
CA LEU A 114 -10.71 9.25 -3.29
C LEU A 114 -10.91 9.84 -1.88
N SER A 115 -10.25 10.96 -1.58
CA SER A 115 -10.44 11.66 -0.30
C SER A 115 -11.81 12.33 -0.21
N THR A 116 -12.36 12.84 -1.31
CA THR A 116 -13.75 13.35 -1.37
C THR A 116 -14.76 12.24 -1.06
N PHE A 117 -14.55 11.03 -1.57
CA PHE A 117 -15.34 9.86 -1.21
C PHE A 117 -15.27 9.54 0.30
N PHE A 118 -14.07 9.43 0.88
CA PHE A 118 -13.93 9.17 2.32
C PHE A 118 -14.48 10.32 3.18
N THR A 119 -14.39 11.56 2.72
CA THR A 119 -14.99 12.74 3.37
C THR A 119 -16.51 12.69 3.31
N SER A 120 -17.10 12.24 2.20
CA SER A 120 -18.55 12.06 2.05
C SER A 120 -19.09 10.96 2.97
N ILE A 121 -18.37 9.85 3.13
CA ILE A 121 -18.71 8.81 4.12
C ILE A 121 -18.51 9.32 5.55
N ALA A 122 -17.43 10.03 5.84
CA ALA A 122 -17.20 10.59 7.17
C ALA A 122 -18.29 11.60 7.56
N TYR A 123 -18.74 12.42 6.61
CA TYR A 123 -19.91 13.29 6.78
C TYR A 123 -21.15 12.46 7.11
N TYR A 124 -21.45 11.42 6.34
CA TYR A 124 -22.63 10.57 6.61
C TYR A 124 -22.60 9.87 7.99
N VAL A 125 -21.42 9.52 8.50
CA VAL A 125 -21.26 8.74 9.76
C VAL A 125 -21.12 9.63 11.00
N PHE A 126 -20.54 10.82 10.89
CA PHE A 126 -20.21 11.70 12.03
C PHE A 126 -20.89 13.09 11.96
N ASP A 127 -21.60 13.39 10.88
CA ASP A 127 -22.00 14.73 10.39
C ASP A 127 -20.85 15.74 10.37
N ALA A 128 -21.14 17.00 10.03
CA ALA A 128 -20.19 18.09 10.20
C ALA A 128 -19.85 18.20 11.70
N GLY A 129 -18.57 18.10 12.06
CA GLY A 129 -18.15 18.12 13.46
C GLY A 129 -16.65 17.88 13.63
N LYS A 130 -16.15 17.93 14.87
CA LYS A 130 -14.70 17.82 15.15
C LYS A 130 -14.07 16.51 14.66
N ILE A 131 -14.81 15.40 14.65
CA ILE A 131 -14.31 14.10 14.13
C ILE A 131 -14.24 14.11 12.60
N PHE A 132 -15.32 14.53 11.94
CA PHE A 132 -15.35 14.74 10.48
C PHE A 132 -14.23 15.68 9.99
N SER A 133 -13.89 16.70 10.79
CA SER A 133 -12.82 17.66 10.47
C SER A 133 -11.45 17.02 10.19
N MET A 134 -11.20 15.80 10.67
CA MET A 134 -9.99 15.02 10.34
C MET A 134 -9.98 14.58 8.87
N PHE A 135 -11.12 14.09 8.37
CA PHE A 135 -11.29 13.64 6.98
C PHE A 135 -11.34 14.83 6.02
N GLY A 136 -12.14 15.84 6.36
CA GLY A 136 -12.22 17.08 5.58
C GLY A 136 -10.86 17.77 5.48
N ALA A 137 -10.12 17.95 6.59
CA ALA A 137 -8.77 18.53 6.54
C ALA A 137 -7.78 17.71 5.69
N PHE A 138 -7.99 16.39 5.54
CA PHE A 138 -7.16 15.54 4.68
C PHE A 138 -7.52 15.70 3.18
N HIS A 139 -8.80 15.90 2.85
CA HIS A 139 -9.24 16.32 1.51
C HIS A 139 -8.63 17.69 1.14
N ASN A 140 -8.78 18.68 2.02
CA ASN A 140 -8.18 20.01 1.92
C ASN A 140 -6.63 19.98 1.84
N PHE A 141 -5.97 19.07 2.55
CA PHE A 141 -4.52 18.83 2.46
C PHE A 141 -4.09 18.44 1.04
N LEU A 142 -4.90 17.68 0.31
CA LEU A 142 -4.62 17.33 -1.07
C LEU A 142 -4.81 18.51 -2.03
N GLU A 143 -5.73 19.44 -1.74
CA GLU A 143 -5.84 20.72 -2.46
C GLU A 143 -4.58 21.57 -2.28
N VAL A 144 -4.09 21.71 -1.04
CA VAL A 144 -2.82 22.39 -0.76
C VAL A 144 -1.64 21.67 -1.45
N ALA A 145 -1.64 20.33 -1.49
CA ALA A 145 -0.63 19.55 -2.19
C ALA A 145 -0.64 19.81 -3.71
N ILE A 146 -1.82 19.91 -4.32
CA ILE A 146 -2.01 20.28 -5.73
C ILE A 146 -1.53 21.72 -5.96
N MET A 147 -1.90 22.68 -5.12
CA MET A 147 -1.45 24.07 -5.24
C MET A 147 0.07 24.21 -5.13
N LEU A 148 0.71 23.55 -4.16
CA LEU A 148 2.17 23.55 -4.00
C LEU A 148 2.89 22.87 -5.17
N LEU A 149 2.29 21.83 -5.77
CA LEU A 149 2.84 21.17 -6.96
C LEU A 149 2.76 22.07 -8.20
N LEU A 150 1.61 22.72 -8.42
CA LEU A 150 1.41 23.67 -9.52
C LEU A 150 2.30 24.92 -9.38
N HIS A 151 2.46 25.43 -8.15
CA HIS A 151 3.37 26.54 -7.85
C HIS A 151 4.83 26.22 -8.23
N ASN A 152 5.27 24.99 -7.94
CA ASN A 152 6.60 24.48 -8.30
C ASN A 152 6.65 23.90 -9.73
N GLY A 153 5.75 24.32 -10.62
CA GLY A 153 5.78 23.96 -12.04
C GLY A 153 5.58 22.47 -12.34
N GLY A 154 4.89 21.72 -11.48
CA GLY A 154 4.68 20.28 -11.63
C GLY A 154 5.77 19.40 -11.02
N LYS A 155 6.79 19.98 -10.35
CA LYS A 155 7.88 19.25 -9.66
C LYS A 155 7.80 19.42 -8.14
N VAL A 156 8.27 18.40 -7.41
CA VAL A 156 8.60 18.55 -5.98
C VAL A 156 10.08 18.88 -5.88
N ILE A 157 10.41 20.17 -5.67
CA ILE A 157 11.80 20.66 -5.66
C ILE A 157 12.56 20.18 -4.41
N SER A 158 11.85 20.03 -3.28
CA SER A 158 12.39 19.44 -2.05
C SER A 158 11.28 18.74 -1.28
N TYR A 159 11.44 17.44 -1.04
CA TYR A 159 10.47 16.64 -0.28
C TYR A 159 10.32 17.12 1.16
N LEU A 160 11.43 17.54 1.80
CA LEU A 160 11.41 18.06 3.17
C LEU A 160 10.60 19.37 3.26
N TRP A 161 10.74 20.26 2.29
CA TRP A 161 9.96 21.50 2.23
C TRP A 161 8.49 21.24 1.92
N TYR A 162 8.21 20.40 0.91
CA TYR A 162 6.87 20.11 0.43
C TYR A 162 6.02 19.38 1.49
N PHE A 163 6.52 18.26 2.02
CA PHE A 163 5.82 17.52 3.09
C PHE A 163 5.89 18.25 4.44
N GLY A 164 6.93 19.05 4.69
CA GLY A 164 7.04 19.90 5.87
C GLY A 164 5.94 20.94 5.93
N LEU A 165 5.74 21.73 4.86
CA LEU A 165 4.64 22.70 4.77
C LEU A 165 3.28 22.03 4.86
N LEU A 166 3.07 20.91 4.17
CA LEU A 166 1.81 20.15 4.23
C LEU A 166 1.50 19.62 5.64
N SER A 167 2.52 19.18 6.38
CA SER A 167 2.37 18.73 7.77
C SER A 167 2.09 19.89 8.71
N VAL A 168 2.79 21.02 8.57
CA VAL A 168 2.54 22.24 9.35
C VAL A 168 1.11 22.75 9.10
N TYR A 169 0.67 22.79 7.84
CA TYR A 169 -0.70 23.14 7.46
C TYR A 169 -1.73 22.24 8.17
N PHE A 170 -1.58 20.91 8.09
CA PHE A 170 -2.52 19.98 8.71
C PHE A 170 -2.56 20.13 10.24
N ILE A 171 -1.40 20.26 10.88
CA ILE A 171 -1.29 20.47 12.34
C ILE A 171 -1.96 21.79 12.75
N VAL A 172 -1.76 22.88 12.00
CA VAL A 172 -2.39 24.18 12.30
C VAL A 172 -3.91 24.13 12.14
N VAL A 173 -4.43 23.48 11.09
CA VAL A 173 -5.89 23.31 10.92
C VAL A 173 -6.48 22.52 12.07
N GLN A 174 -5.88 21.38 12.44
CA GLN A 174 -6.38 20.56 13.55
C GLN A 174 -6.24 21.24 14.91
N ALA A 175 -5.15 21.97 15.17
CA ALA A 175 -5.00 22.75 16.40
C ALA A 175 -6.11 23.80 16.53
N GLY A 176 -6.47 24.48 15.44
CA GLY A 176 -7.62 25.39 15.41
C GLY A 176 -8.95 24.67 15.65
N ASN A 177 -9.22 23.55 14.95
CA ASN A 177 -10.43 22.74 15.16
C ASN A 177 -10.57 22.27 16.62
N ILE A 178 -9.46 21.95 17.28
CA ILE A 178 -9.45 21.50 18.68
C ILE A 178 -9.65 22.68 19.65
N TRP A 179 -8.86 23.75 19.51
CA TRP A 179 -8.86 24.88 20.46
C TRP A 179 -10.08 25.80 20.35
N PHE A 180 -10.64 26.01 19.16
CA PHE A 180 -11.81 26.88 19.03
C PHE A 180 -13.08 26.18 19.57
N PRO A 181 -13.94 26.88 20.33
CA PRO A 181 -15.26 26.39 20.69
C PRO A 181 -16.24 26.60 19.53
N TRP A 182 -17.37 25.89 19.57
CA TRP A 182 -18.51 26.17 18.70
C TRP A 182 -18.94 27.65 18.83
N PRO A 183 -19.17 28.39 17.72
CA PRO A 183 -19.14 27.99 16.31
C PRO A 183 -17.84 28.40 15.57
N TYR A 184 -16.83 28.84 16.31
CA TYR A 184 -15.59 29.37 15.76
C TYR A 184 -14.70 28.29 15.11
N ASP A 185 -14.80 27.04 15.58
CA ASP A 185 -14.18 25.87 14.97
C ASP A 185 -14.76 25.55 13.59
N ALA A 186 -16.09 25.56 13.46
CA ALA A 186 -16.79 25.37 12.19
C ALA A 186 -16.48 26.52 11.20
N LEU A 187 -16.49 27.77 11.67
CA LEU A 187 -16.13 28.95 10.87
C LEU A 187 -14.66 28.91 10.42
N TRP A 188 -13.73 28.53 11.30
CA TRP A 188 -12.32 28.30 10.97
C TRP A 188 -12.17 27.23 9.90
N PHE A 189 -12.80 26.06 10.12
CA PHE A 189 -12.73 24.92 9.22
C PHE A 189 -13.33 25.22 7.84
N LYS A 190 -14.50 25.88 7.78
CA LYS A 190 -15.15 26.26 6.51
C LYS A 190 -14.36 27.35 5.79
N GLY A 191 -13.81 28.34 6.52
CA GLY A 191 -13.05 29.45 5.96
C GLY A 191 -11.74 29.03 5.31
N GLN A 192 -11.00 28.09 5.90
CA GLN A 192 -9.77 27.58 5.29
C GLN A 192 -10.03 26.79 3.99
N GLY A 193 -11.15 26.04 3.93
CA GLY A 193 -11.55 25.31 2.73
C GLY A 193 -12.04 26.19 1.59
N LEU A 194 -12.95 27.13 1.86
CA LEU A 194 -13.39 28.11 0.86
C LEU A 194 -12.20 28.92 0.30
N THR A 195 -11.16 29.18 1.11
CA THR A 195 -9.94 29.82 0.64
C THR A 195 -9.15 28.95 -0.34
N GLN A 196 -9.15 27.63 -0.16
CA GLN A 196 -8.47 26.67 -1.05
C GLN A 196 -9.25 26.46 -2.35
N ASP A 197 -10.58 26.30 -2.27
CA ASP A 197 -11.52 26.27 -3.41
C ASP A 197 -11.24 27.43 -4.38
N TYR A 198 -11.31 28.66 -3.87
CA TYR A 198 -11.12 29.87 -4.68
C TYR A 198 -9.67 30.04 -5.15
N ALA A 199 -8.66 29.62 -4.37
CA ALA A 199 -7.27 29.67 -4.80
C ALA A 199 -7.00 28.71 -5.96
N LEU A 200 -7.48 27.46 -5.88
CA LEU A 200 -7.41 26.50 -6.99
C LEU A 200 -8.21 26.99 -8.21
N LEU A 201 -9.41 27.55 -8.02
CA LEU A 201 -10.23 28.12 -9.10
C LEU A 201 -9.44 29.14 -9.93
N ILE A 202 -8.82 30.11 -9.25
CA ILE A 202 -8.08 31.18 -9.93
C ILE A 202 -6.74 30.67 -10.48
N LEU A 203 -6.09 29.69 -9.84
CA LEU A 203 -4.91 29.02 -10.38
C LEU A 203 -5.22 28.28 -11.69
N PHE A 204 -6.30 27.50 -11.77
CA PHE A 204 -6.70 26.83 -13.00
C PHE A 204 -7.10 27.83 -14.09
N PHE A 205 -7.82 28.92 -13.77
CA PHE A 205 -8.08 30.00 -14.73
C PHE A 205 -6.78 30.61 -15.27
N ARG A 206 -5.81 30.89 -14.39
CA ARG A 206 -4.51 31.43 -14.79
C ARG A 206 -3.75 30.46 -15.71
N ILE A 207 -3.74 29.16 -15.39
CA ILE A 207 -3.11 28.12 -16.23
C ILE A 207 -3.79 28.06 -17.59
N TYR A 208 -5.12 27.97 -17.66
CA TYR A 208 -5.86 27.92 -18.92
C TYR A 208 -5.59 29.13 -19.83
N PHE A 209 -5.65 30.35 -19.28
CA PHE A 209 -5.38 31.56 -20.07
C PHE A 209 -3.90 31.69 -20.48
N LEU A 210 -2.95 31.23 -19.66
CA LEU A 210 -1.53 31.22 -20.01
C LEU A 210 -1.23 30.20 -21.12
N THR A 211 -1.71 28.96 -20.99
CA THR A 211 -1.59 27.92 -22.02
C THR A 211 -2.23 28.37 -23.32
N ARG A 212 -3.45 28.92 -23.28
CA ARG A 212 -4.14 29.46 -24.47
C ARG A 212 -3.40 30.62 -25.13
N ARG A 213 -2.67 31.45 -24.36
CA ARG A 213 -1.81 32.51 -24.90
C ARG A 213 -0.59 31.90 -25.58
N ASN A 214 0.18 31.07 -24.89
CA ASN A 214 1.41 30.48 -25.43
C ASN A 214 1.14 29.77 -26.77
N LEU A 215 0.09 28.94 -26.83
CA LEU A 215 -0.33 28.26 -28.06
C LEU A 215 -0.72 29.21 -29.21
N LYS A 216 -1.20 30.42 -28.90
CA LYS A 216 -1.50 31.44 -29.91
C LYS A 216 -0.23 32.16 -30.36
N ASP A 217 0.67 32.46 -29.43
CA ASP A 217 1.95 33.12 -29.72
C ASP A 217 2.83 32.17 -30.57
N GLU A 218 2.92 30.89 -30.19
CA GLU A 218 3.60 29.81 -30.92
C GLU A 218 3.02 29.61 -32.33
N ALA A 219 1.69 29.43 -32.46
CA ALA A 219 1.03 29.31 -33.76
C ALA A 219 1.08 30.59 -34.63
N SER A 220 1.50 31.74 -34.08
CA SER A 220 1.81 32.96 -34.85
C SER A 220 3.29 33.10 -35.21
N THR A 221 4.16 32.28 -34.62
CA THR A 221 5.60 32.22 -34.89
C THR A 221 5.92 31.12 -35.92
N GLU A 222 5.13 30.05 -35.95
CA GLU A 222 5.22 28.95 -36.94
C GLU A 222 4.47 29.24 -38.26
N LEU A 223 3.80 30.39 -38.38
CA LEU A 223 3.28 30.83 -39.69
C LEU A 223 4.47 31.03 -40.63
N PRO A 224 4.49 30.38 -41.81
CA PRO A 224 5.60 30.55 -42.74
C PRO A 224 5.67 32.03 -43.14
N ILE A 225 6.84 32.64 -42.92
CA ILE A 225 7.28 33.73 -43.79
C ILE A 225 7.16 33.15 -45.20
N THR A 226 6.39 33.81 -46.06
CA THR A 226 6.37 33.44 -47.46
C THR A 226 7.79 33.63 -48.00
N ARG A 227 8.47 32.51 -48.24
CA ARG A 227 9.35 32.42 -49.40
C ARG A 227 8.44 32.48 -50.61
N ASP A 228 8.01 33.70 -50.90
CA ASP A 228 7.43 34.03 -52.19
C ASP A 228 8.45 33.63 -53.26
N GLU A 229 7.94 33.01 -54.30
CA GLU A 229 8.70 32.33 -55.34
C GLU A 229 9.43 33.37 -56.19
N ASP A 230 10.71 33.64 -55.91
CA ASP A 230 11.65 34.34 -56.80
C ASP A 230 13.10 34.21 -56.26
N GLY A 231 13.93 33.36 -56.87
CA GLY A 231 15.31 33.13 -56.44
C GLY A 231 15.91 31.79 -56.87
N GLU A 232 16.34 31.71 -58.13
CA GLU A 232 17.07 30.55 -58.66
C GLU A 232 18.51 30.45 -58.10
N GLU A 233 19.17 29.32 -58.38
CA GLU A 233 20.62 29.11 -58.30
C GLU A 233 21.35 29.39 -56.95
N GLN A 234 21.73 28.33 -56.22
CA GLN A 234 22.99 27.63 -56.56
C GLN A 234 23.22 26.33 -55.76
N GLN A 235 23.81 25.34 -56.43
CA GLN A 235 24.33 24.13 -55.80
C GLN A 235 25.81 24.28 -55.46
N THR A 236 26.12 24.47 -54.17
CA THR A 236 27.33 23.95 -53.52
C THR A 236 26.96 23.68 -52.04
N GLY A 237 27.51 22.71 -51.34
CA GLY A 237 28.73 21.93 -51.62
C GLY A 237 29.64 21.96 -50.40
N GLY A 238 29.09 21.67 -49.22
CA GLY A 238 29.77 21.73 -47.93
C GLY A 238 29.21 20.68 -46.98
N GLU A 239 30.02 19.67 -46.68
CA GLU A 239 29.77 18.69 -45.64
C GLU A 239 30.23 19.24 -44.28
N ASN A 240 29.67 18.72 -43.19
CA ASN A 240 30.01 19.00 -41.80
C ASN A 240 29.69 20.43 -41.31
N ASP A 241 28.47 20.61 -40.80
CA ASP A 241 28.29 21.29 -39.51
C ASP A 241 27.22 20.54 -38.70
N ASP A 242 27.39 20.49 -37.38
CA ASP A 242 26.59 19.64 -36.49
C ASP A 242 25.21 20.28 -36.23
N ASN A 243 24.26 20.05 -37.16
CA ASN A 243 22.86 20.42 -37.01
C ASN A 243 22.20 19.67 -35.84
N VAL A 244 22.34 20.23 -34.64
CA VAL A 244 21.57 19.88 -33.44
C VAL A 244 20.07 19.87 -33.77
N ASP A 245 19.33 18.87 -33.30
CA ASP A 245 17.88 18.68 -33.51
C ASP A 245 17.00 19.80 -32.89
N VAL A 246 17.07 21.01 -33.45
CA VAL A 246 16.19 22.13 -33.13
C VAL A 246 14.86 21.95 -33.86
N ASN A 247 14.05 20.99 -33.40
CA ASN A 247 12.58 21.02 -33.40
C ASN A 247 11.94 19.74 -32.79
N TYR A 248 12.29 19.40 -31.54
CA TYR A 248 11.65 18.27 -30.82
C TYR A 248 10.37 18.66 -30.04
N PHE A 249 9.64 19.68 -30.51
CA PHE A 249 8.27 19.94 -30.03
C PHE A 249 7.29 19.01 -30.76
N PRO A 250 6.53 18.16 -30.04
CA PRO A 250 5.57 17.26 -30.69
C PRO A 250 4.45 18.09 -31.33
N PRO A 251 4.18 17.95 -32.66
CA PRO A 251 3.40 18.93 -33.44
C PRO A 251 1.87 18.91 -33.20
N VAL A 252 1.41 18.45 -32.03
CA VAL A 252 0.00 18.18 -31.73
C VAL A 252 -0.37 18.53 -30.28
N VAL A 253 -0.28 19.80 -29.88
CA VAL A 253 -0.88 20.29 -28.61
C VAL A 253 -2.35 20.74 -28.85
N ASN A 254 -3.15 19.84 -29.43
CA ASN A 254 -4.45 20.17 -30.03
C ASN A 254 -5.59 20.45 -29.05
N HIS A 255 -5.40 20.28 -27.73
CA HIS A 255 -6.50 20.14 -26.77
C HIS A 255 -6.49 21.11 -25.56
N PRO A 256 -6.43 22.45 -25.75
CA PRO A 256 -6.78 23.42 -24.70
C PRO A 256 -8.26 23.28 -24.24
N ARG A 257 -9.07 22.48 -24.94
CA ARG A 257 -10.45 22.14 -24.55
C ARG A 257 -10.53 21.22 -23.32
N GLU A 258 -9.51 20.40 -23.05
CA GLU A 258 -9.50 19.51 -21.87
C GLU A 258 -9.35 20.30 -20.56
N TYR A 259 -8.51 21.33 -20.56
CA TYR A 259 -8.40 22.28 -19.44
C TYR A 259 -9.73 23.01 -19.15
N LEU A 260 -10.64 23.13 -20.13
CA LEU A 260 -11.97 23.69 -19.89
C LEU A 260 -12.84 22.78 -19.01
N LEU A 261 -12.64 21.45 -19.07
CA LEU A 261 -13.32 20.51 -18.17
C LEU A 261 -12.88 20.72 -16.72
N ILE A 262 -11.59 20.96 -16.49
CA ILE A 262 -11.07 21.30 -15.15
C ILE A 262 -11.72 22.60 -14.66
N LEU A 263 -11.77 23.65 -15.49
CA LEU A 263 -12.43 24.91 -15.14
C LEU A 263 -13.91 24.76 -14.81
N VAL A 264 -14.65 23.97 -15.60
CA VAL A 264 -16.07 23.70 -15.36
C VAL A 264 -16.26 22.90 -14.08
N ALA A 265 -15.44 21.87 -13.83
CA ALA A 265 -15.49 21.07 -12.62
C ALA A 265 -15.25 21.92 -11.37
N ILE A 266 -14.19 22.75 -11.33
CA ILE A 266 -13.94 23.60 -10.17
C ILE A 266 -14.95 24.75 -10.03
N PHE A 267 -15.51 25.26 -11.12
CA PHE A 267 -16.59 26.23 -11.04
C PHE A 267 -17.86 25.60 -10.43
N ILE A 268 -18.20 24.37 -10.81
CA ILE A 268 -19.32 23.61 -10.22
C ILE A 268 -19.06 23.30 -8.74
N HIS A 269 -17.84 22.89 -8.38
CA HIS A 269 -17.42 22.64 -7.00
C HIS A 269 -17.53 23.90 -6.14
N CYS A 270 -16.96 25.04 -6.59
CA CYS A 270 -17.08 26.32 -5.91
C CYS A 270 -18.55 26.79 -5.81
N ALA A 271 -19.35 26.61 -6.87
CA ALA A 271 -20.77 26.96 -6.85
C ALA A 271 -21.57 26.08 -5.89
N GLY A 272 -21.24 24.79 -5.77
CA GLY A 272 -21.79 23.88 -4.77
C GLY A 272 -21.46 24.32 -3.35
N ASN A 273 -20.17 24.57 -3.07
CA ASN A 273 -19.72 25.04 -1.75
C ASN A 273 -20.32 26.42 -1.39
N VAL A 274 -20.47 27.34 -2.35
CA VAL A 274 -21.20 28.60 -2.19
C VAL A 274 -22.68 28.36 -1.90
N THR A 275 -23.34 27.46 -2.63
CA THR A 275 -24.76 27.14 -2.43
C THR A 275 -24.99 26.56 -1.03
N ILE A 276 -24.22 25.54 -0.62
CA ILE A 276 -24.30 24.94 0.72
C ILE A 276 -24.00 25.98 1.83
N THR A 277 -23.20 27.02 1.56
CA THR A 277 -22.89 28.06 2.55
C THR A 277 -23.98 29.15 2.64
N PHE A 278 -24.78 29.37 1.58
CA PHE A 278 -25.85 30.37 1.56
C PHE A 278 -27.26 29.79 1.73
N TYR A 279 -27.41 28.49 1.51
CA TYR A 279 -28.64 27.73 1.65
C TYR A 279 -28.40 26.56 2.61
N PRO A 280 -28.26 26.81 3.93
CA PRO A 280 -28.64 25.79 4.91
C PRO A 280 -30.09 25.36 4.64
N SER A 281 -30.42 24.11 5.00
CA SER A 281 -31.46 23.26 4.40
C SER A 281 -32.89 23.81 4.31
N ASP A 282 -33.22 24.86 5.05
CA ASP A 282 -34.59 25.08 5.52
C ASP A 282 -35.45 25.96 4.60
N ASN A 283 -34.88 26.51 3.51
CA ASN A 283 -35.61 27.42 2.59
C ASN A 283 -35.07 27.36 1.15
N MET A 284 -35.61 26.49 0.29
CA MET A 284 -35.18 26.39 -1.12
C MET A 284 -36.28 26.66 -2.17
N LEU A 285 -36.86 27.86 -2.19
CA LEU A 285 -37.64 28.34 -3.34
C LEU A 285 -37.72 29.88 -3.42
N ASN A 286 -36.90 30.52 -4.28
CA ASN A 286 -37.26 31.65 -5.17
C ASN A 286 -36.08 32.33 -5.93
N ALA A 287 -36.41 32.98 -7.06
CA ALA A 287 -35.70 34.13 -7.71
C ALA A 287 -34.34 33.97 -8.45
N THR A 288 -34.37 33.33 -9.62
CA THR A 288 -33.86 33.80 -10.94
C THR A 288 -32.76 34.90 -11.12
N GLN A 289 -31.72 34.54 -11.90
CA GLN A 289 -31.07 35.28 -13.03
C GLN A 289 -30.50 36.72 -12.91
N ALA A 290 -29.23 36.92 -13.34
CA ALA A 290 -28.82 37.80 -14.48
C ALA A 290 -27.27 37.76 -14.76
N ARG A 291 -26.80 38.29 -15.91
CA ARG A 291 -25.38 38.31 -16.35
C ARG A 291 -24.87 39.72 -16.72
N LYS A 292 -23.54 39.96 -16.63
CA LYS A 292 -22.76 40.91 -17.49
C LYS A 292 -21.23 40.63 -17.44
N ARG A 293 -20.42 41.28 -18.30
CA ARG A 293 -18.97 41.02 -18.55
C ARG A 293 -18.14 42.31 -18.66
N ILE A 294 -16.89 42.35 -18.15
CA ILE A 294 -15.82 43.35 -18.49
C ILE A 294 -14.41 42.65 -18.40
N TYR A 295 -13.35 43.28 -18.94
CA TYR A 295 -11.94 42.82 -19.06
C TYR A 295 -10.98 43.74 -18.22
N LEU A 296 -9.69 43.51 -17.93
CA LEU A 296 -8.68 42.42 -18.11
C LEU A 296 -7.67 42.54 -16.90
N PRO A 297 -6.30 42.60 -16.92
CA PRO A 297 -5.23 42.23 -17.87
C PRO A 297 -4.14 41.30 -17.24
N GLU A 298 -2.89 41.37 -17.73
CA GLU A 298 -1.66 40.68 -17.28
C GLU A 298 -1.21 41.06 -15.84
N ASN A 299 -0.18 40.41 -15.24
CA ASN A 299 0.75 41.01 -14.23
C ASN A 299 1.77 40.01 -13.55
N PRO A 300 2.84 40.52 -12.88
CA PRO A 300 3.98 39.76 -12.26
C PRO A 300 3.67 38.96 -10.95
N PRO A 301 4.66 38.29 -10.28
CA PRO A 301 4.44 37.34 -9.17
C PRO A 301 3.61 37.79 -7.96
N TYR A 302 3.45 39.09 -7.67
CA TYR A 302 2.51 39.55 -6.64
C TYR A 302 1.05 39.12 -6.95
N LYS A 303 0.74 38.72 -8.20
CA LYS A 303 -0.51 38.04 -8.51
C LYS A 303 -0.72 36.73 -7.75
N VAL A 304 0.32 36.00 -7.33
CA VAL A 304 0.14 34.79 -6.48
C VAL A 304 -0.40 35.19 -5.11
N TRP A 305 0.18 36.19 -4.46
CA TRP A 305 -0.31 36.73 -3.20
C TRP A 305 -1.68 37.40 -3.32
N SER A 306 -1.92 38.13 -4.41
CA SER A 306 -3.22 38.71 -4.73
C SER A 306 -4.30 37.63 -4.96
N ILE A 307 -3.94 36.48 -5.56
CA ILE A 307 -4.87 35.35 -5.72
C ILE A 307 -5.26 34.76 -4.36
N ALA A 308 -4.29 34.52 -3.47
CA ALA A 308 -4.57 34.03 -2.13
C ALA A 308 -5.39 35.04 -1.30
N LEU A 309 -5.07 36.33 -1.41
CA LEU A 309 -5.82 37.43 -0.79
C LEU A 309 -7.26 37.51 -1.30
N TRP A 310 -7.48 37.47 -2.62
CA TRP A 310 -8.84 37.49 -3.20
C TRP A 310 -9.62 36.23 -2.82
N ALA A 311 -9.00 35.06 -2.84
CA ALA A 311 -9.63 33.81 -2.40
C ALA A 311 -10.09 33.89 -0.94
N PHE A 312 -9.23 34.34 -0.03
CA PHE A 312 -9.57 34.53 1.39
C PHE A 312 -10.62 35.63 1.60
N LEU A 313 -10.54 36.73 0.85
CA LEU A 313 -11.50 37.83 0.92
C LEU A 313 -12.87 37.43 0.38
N PHE A 314 -12.95 36.61 -0.68
CA PHE A 314 -14.20 35.99 -1.12
C PHE A 314 -14.74 35.00 -0.09
N ALA A 315 -13.90 34.17 0.54
CA ALA A 315 -14.32 33.29 1.63
C ALA A 315 -14.93 34.07 2.81
N LEU A 316 -14.30 35.17 3.24
CA LEU A 316 -14.84 36.03 4.30
C LEU A 316 -16.12 36.79 3.89
N ILE A 317 -16.25 37.22 2.62
CA ILE A 317 -17.51 37.79 2.10
C ILE A 317 -18.62 36.74 2.09
N THR A 318 -18.33 35.51 1.66
CA THR A 318 -19.29 34.38 1.69
C THR A 318 -19.72 34.08 3.12
N ILE A 319 -18.78 33.95 4.07
CA ILE A 319 -19.12 33.74 5.50
C ILE A 319 -19.98 34.89 6.03
N ARG A 320 -19.65 36.15 5.71
CA ARG A 320 -20.40 37.32 6.18
C ARG A 320 -21.82 37.38 5.63
N ILE A 321 -22.02 37.06 4.36
CA ILE A 321 -23.35 37.05 3.73
C ILE A 321 -24.18 35.87 4.27
N ALA A 322 -23.58 34.71 4.54
CA ALA A 322 -24.26 33.59 5.19
C ALA A 322 -24.77 33.94 6.59
N VAL A 323 -23.91 34.53 7.45
CA VAL A 323 -24.30 35.02 8.79
C VAL A 323 -25.43 36.05 8.69
N PHE A 324 -25.41 36.95 7.71
CA PHE A 324 -26.48 37.93 7.47
C PHE A 324 -27.80 37.29 7.01
N ILE A 325 -27.75 36.21 6.23
CA ILE A 325 -28.94 35.45 5.82
C ILE A 325 -29.57 34.72 7.01
N MET A 326 -28.77 34.02 7.82
CA MET A 326 -29.24 33.34 9.04
C MET A 326 -29.86 34.34 10.04
N GLN A 327 -29.23 35.50 10.24
CA GLN A 327 -29.76 36.60 11.06
C GLN A 327 -31.09 37.18 10.54
N LYS A 328 -31.44 36.96 9.26
CA LYS A 328 -32.70 37.39 8.67
C LYS A 328 -33.78 36.31 8.75
N GLN A 329 -33.43 35.03 8.64
CA GLN A 329 -34.39 33.92 8.66
C GLN A 329 -35.02 33.69 10.03
N ALA A 330 -34.33 34.04 11.12
CA ALA A 330 -34.84 33.94 12.50
C ALA A 330 -35.95 34.98 12.86
N LYS A 331 -36.89 35.27 11.95
CA LYS A 331 -37.92 36.31 12.11
C LYS A 331 -39.29 36.11 11.45
N ASP A 332 -39.47 35.15 10.54
CA ASP A 332 -40.72 35.01 9.76
C ASP A 332 -41.45 33.68 10.06
N ASP A 333 -42.27 33.64 11.12
CA ASP A 333 -43.17 32.53 11.48
C ASP A 333 -44.61 32.77 10.96
N ASP A 334 -44.98 32.23 9.78
CA ASP A 334 -46.40 32.17 9.33
C ASP A 334 -46.64 31.15 8.16
N GLY A 335 -46.12 29.92 8.30
CA GLY A 335 -45.96 28.97 7.18
C GLY A 335 -47.20 28.18 6.70
N LYS A 336 -47.11 27.59 5.48
CA LYS A 336 -47.99 26.50 4.99
C LYS A 336 -47.55 25.76 3.69
N ASN A 337 -47.03 24.54 3.85
CA ASN A 337 -47.68 23.26 3.48
C ASN A 337 -47.71 22.69 2.02
N VAL A 338 -47.72 21.33 1.96
CA VAL A 338 -48.15 20.34 0.92
C VAL A 338 -47.27 20.02 -0.34
N VAL A 339 -46.83 18.75 -0.48
CA VAL A 339 -47.21 17.73 -1.52
C VAL A 339 -46.19 16.56 -1.62
N GLU A 340 -46.67 15.31 -1.53
CA GLU A 340 -45.92 14.08 -1.84
C GLU A 340 -46.05 13.65 -3.32
N THR A 341 -45.19 12.73 -3.81
CA THR A 341 -45.52 11.32 -4.18
C THR A 341 -44.53 10.73 -5.22
N MET A 342 -44.28 9.42 -5.15
CA MET A 342 -43.59 8.53 -6.13
C MET A 342 -42.06 8.65 -6.32
N THR A 343 -41.32 7.64 -5.84
CA THR A 343 -40.56 6.65 -6.66
C THR A 343 -39.90 5.58 -5.76
N VAL A 344 -40.70 4.71 -5.11
CA VAL A 344 -40.16 3.65 -4.24
C VAL A 344 -40.87 2.31 -4.47
N THR A 345 -40.41 1.52 -5.45
CA THR A 345 -40.80 0.09 -5.55
C THR A 345 -39.81 -0.82 -6.30
N PHE A 346 -38.86 -0.29 -7.09
CA PHE A 346 -38.11 -1.12 -8.04
C PHE A 346 -36.75 -1.69 -7.56
N LEU A 347 -36.05 -1.05 -6.61
CA LEU A 347 -34.62 -1.32 -6.36
C LEU A 347 -34.30 -2.26 -5.17
N ARG A 348 -35.27 -3.02 -4.63
CA ARG A 348 -35.09 -3.69 -3.31
C ARG A 348 -34.49 -5.12 -3.33
N LYS A 349 -34.17 -5.74 -4.48
CA LYS A 349 -33.91 -7.21 -4.50
C LYS A 349 -32.60 -7.74 -5.09
N GLU A 350 -31.96 -7.11 -6.08
CA GLU A 350 -30.80 -7.73 -6.75
C GLU A 350 -29.44 -7.34 -6.15
N VAL A 351 -29.22 -6.07 -5.80
CA VAL A 351 -27.93 -5.50 -5.36
C VAL A 351 -27.34 -6.14 -4.07
N ASN A 352 -28.13 -6.89 -3.30
CA ASN A 352 -27.77 -7.41 -1.96
C ASN A 352 -26.97 -8.73 -1.98
N ASN A 353 -26.75 -9.33 -3.16
CA ASN A 353 -26.01 -10.59 -3.28
C ASN A 353 -24.55 -10.37 -3.71
N ASP A 354 -24.31 -9.53 -4.72
CA ASP A 354 -22.98 -9.42 -5.36
C ASP A 354 -21.95 -8.73 -4.46
N ILE A 355 -22.38 -7.71 -3.69
CA ILE A 355 -21.55 -7.00 -2.71
C ILE A 355 -21.02 -7.95 -1.62
N LYS A 356 -21.79 -9.01 -1.27
CA LYS A 356 -21.35 -10.00 -0.27
C LYS A 356 -20.23 -10.89 -0.79
N GLN A 357 -20.22 -11.22 -2.08
CA GLN A 357 -19.15 -12.04 -2.66
C GLN A 357 -17.84 -11.24 -2.76
N LEU A 358 -17.92 -9.95 -3.11
CA LEU A 358 -16.73 -9.10 -3.31
C LEU A 358 -15.96 -8.79 -2.00
N ILE A 359 -16.64 -8.81 -0.85
CA ILE A 359 -16.04 -8.51 0.47
C ILE A 359 -15.68 -9.80 1.24
N TRP A 360 -16.24 -10.96 0.87
CA TRP A 360 -16.24 -12.14 1.74
C TRP A 360 -16.05 -13.47 0.97
N PRO A 361 -14.80 -13.92 0.74
CA PRO A 361 -14.53 -15.24 0.17
C PRO A 361 -15.00 -16.33 1.14
N SER A 362 -16.00 -17.11 0.71
CA SER A 362 -16.87 -17.91 1.58
C SER A 362 -16.28 -19.22 2.13
N SER A 363 -15.05 -19.57 1.77
CA SER A 363 -14.55 -20.95 1.82
C SER A 363 -13.44 -21.25 2.85
N SER A 364 -13.01 -20.29 3.65
CA SER A 364 -12.07 -20.56 4.76
C SER A 364 -12.80 -20.64 6.10
N THR A 365 -13.05 -21.87 6.56
CA THR A 365 -13.69 -22.17 7.87
C THR A 365 -12.98 -21.49 9.06
N ILE A 366 -11.67 -21.29 8.97
CA ILE A 366 -10.87 -20.55 9.96
C ILE A 366 -11.25 -19.06 10.02
N ILE A 367 -11.55 -18.38 8.90
CA ILE A 367 -11.94 -16.95 8.95
C ILE A 367 -13.37 -16.78 9.47
N CYS A 368 -14.24 -17.75 9.22
CA CYS A 368 -15.62 -17.74 9.73
C CYS A 368 -15.71 -17.91 11.25
N THR A 369 -14.74 -18.59 11.89
CA THR A 369 -14.70 -18.84 13.34
C THR A 369 -14.05 -17.73 14.18
N LEU A 370 -13.43 -16.72 13.54
CA LEU A 370 -12.82 -15.59 14.26
C LEU A 370 -13.85 -14.58 14.79
N SER A 371 -13.55 -13.90 15.90
CA SER A 371 -14.37 -12.78 16.38
C SER A 371 -14.36 -11.59 15.41
N PHE A 372 -15.28 -10.63 15.59
CA PHE A 372 -15.28 -9.37 14.84
C PHE A 372 -13.95 -8.62 15.02
N TRP A 373 -13.46 -8.52 16.26
CA TRP A 373 -12.19 -7.86 16.58
C TRP A 373 -10.98 -8.59 15.98
N GLN A 374 -10.93 -9.91 16.01
CA GLN A 374 -9.86 -10.68 15.35
C GLN A 374 -9.84 -10.44 13.82
N ARG A 375 -11.02 -10.36 13.18
CA ARG A 375 -11.13 -10.01 11.76
C ARG A 375 -10.70 -8.56 11.49
N LEU A 376 -11.09 -7.61 12.34
CA LEU A 376 -10.64 -6.21 12.25
C LEU A 376 -9.11 -6.09 12.40
N VAL A 377 -8.52 -6.78 13.38
CA VAL A 377 -7.07 -6.82 13.61
C VAL A 377 -6.33 -7.41 12.40
N LEU A 378 -6.83 -8.50 11.80
CA LEU A 378 -6.25 -9.05 10.57
C LEU A 378 -6.33 -8.07 9.39
N ILE A 379 -7.43 -7.31 9.25
CA ILE A 379 -7.55 -6.25 8.24
C ILE A 379 -6.52 -5.15 8.49
N PHE A 380 -6.39 -4.65 9.74
CA PHE A 380 -5.39 -3.64 10.07
C PHE A 380 -3.95 -4.13 9.89
N LEU A 381 -3.64 -5.40 10.22
CA LEU A 381 -2.32 -5.98 9.97
C LEU A 381 -2.03 -6.10 8.46
N LYS A 382 -3.00 -6.54 7.65
CA LYS A 382 -2.87 -6.57 6.17
C LYS A 382 -2.69 -5.18 5.58
N LEU A 383 -3.53 -4.21 5.96
CA LEU A 383 -3.40 -2.81 5.53
C LEU A 383 -2.06 -2.22 5.95
N SER A 384 -1.55 -2.55 7.14
CA SER A 384 -0.30 -1.97 7.65
C SER A 384 0.94 -2.61 7.05
N ALA A 385 0.90 -3.91 6.74
CA ALA A 385 1.90 -4.55 5.90
C ALA A 385 1.90 -3.92 4.48
N PHE A 386 0.71 -3.64 3.91
CA PHE A 386 0.58 -2.96 2.62
C PHE A 386 1.07 -1.50 2.64
N PHE A 387 0.78 -0.72 3.68
CA PHE A 387 1.30 0.64 3.82
C PHE A 387 2.81 0.66 4.10
N ALA A 388 3.32 -0.26 4.93
CA ALA A 388 4.75 -0.42 5.15
C ALA A 388 5.48 -0.80 3.85
N TYR A 389 4.97 -1.79 3.10
CA TYR A 389 5.41 -2.18 1.76
C TYR A 389 5.49 -0.97 0.82
N ASN A 390 4.41 -0.18 0.69
CA ASN A 390 4.37 0.95 -0.22
C ASN A 390 5.31 2.09 0.23
N SER A 391 5.41 2.33 1.54
CA SER A 391 6.35 3.32 2.10
C SER A 391 7.83 2.93 1.90
N ALA A 392 8.15 1.63 1.92
CA ALA A 392 9.51 1.13 1.66
C ALA A 392 9.91 1.27 0.19
N ARG A 393 8.95 1.11 -0.74
CA ARG A 393 9.16 1.36 -2.18
C ARG A 393 9.10 2.84 -2.57
N LEU A 394 8.57 3.72 -1.71
CA LEU A 394 8.35 5.14 -2.01
C LEU A 394 9.63 5.88 -2.47
N PRO A 395 10.83 5.70 -1.87
CA PRO A 395 12.06 6.35 -2.35
C PRO A 395 12.45 5.95 -3.79
N GLN A 396 12.09 4.73 -4.20
CA GLN A 396 12.38 4.19 -5.53
C GLN A 396 11.36 4.68 -6.56
N PHE A 397 10.07 4.69 -6.20
CA PHE A 397 9.00 5.30 -7.01
C PHE A 397 9.16 6.82 -7.16
N LEU A 398 9.95 7.48 -6.31
CA LEU A 398 10.29 8.89 -6.38
C LEU A 398 11.66 9.16 -7.06
N GLY A 399 12.30 8.15 -7.65
CA GLY A 399 13.49 8.34 -8.48
C GLY A 399 14.80 8.58 -7.71
N GLY A 400 14.91 8.09 -6.48
CA GLY A 400 16.17 8.15 -5.72
C GLY A 400 17.25 7.22 -6.30
N SER A 401 17.99 7.71 -7.30
CA SER A 401 19.14 7.02 -7.91
C SER A 401 20.32 6.93 -6.92
N GLY A 402 20.42 5.81 -6.21
CA GLY A 402 21.36 5.64 -5.10
C GLY A 402 21.95 4.24 -4.92
N TYR A 403 21.87 3.37 -5.94
CA TYR A 403 22.57 2.08 -5.98
C TYR A 403 23.27 1.93 -7.33
N PRO A 404 24.56 1.53 -7.36
CA PRO A 404 25.23 1.22 -8.61
C PRO A 404 24.63 -0.05 -9.20
N THR A 405 24.11 0.04 -10.42
CA THR A 405 23.92 -1.13 -11.27
C THR A 405 25.28 -1.53 -11.83
N GLU A 406 26.09 -2.21 -11.01
CA GLU A 406 27.19 -2.99 -11.56
C GLU A 406 26.60 -4.03 -12.51
N ASN A 407 27.13 -4.10 -13.73
CA ASN A 407 26.75 -5.14 -14.68
C ASN A 407 27.30 -6.47 -14.15
N VAL A 408 26.45 -7.23 -13.47
CA VAL A 408 26.71 -8.64 -13.18
C VAL A 408 26.64 -9.38 -14.50
N ASP A 409 27.80 -9.56 -15.14
CA ASP A 409 27.94 -10.42 -16.30
C ASP A 409 27.43 -11.81 -15.94
N ILE A 410 26.38 -12.27 -16.62
CA ILE A 410 25.77 -13.57 -16.36
C ILE A 410 26.70 -14.64 -16.93
N ILE A 411 27.66 -15.07 -16.10
CA ILE A 411 28.58 -16.16 -16.41
C ILE A 411 27.75 -17.44 -16.60
N GLN A 412 27.51 -17.82 -17.85
CA GLN A 412 27.01 -19.16 -18.18
C GLN A 412 28.10 -20.20 -17.83
N PRO A 413 27.86 -21.12 -16.88
CA PRO A 413 28.80 -22.19 -16.60
C PRO A 413 28.64 -23.27 -17.69
N TYR A 414 29.58 -23.31 -18.64
CA TYR A 414 29.72 -24.43 -19.58
C TYR A 414 29.92 -25.74 -18.78
N LEU A 415 28.95 -26.65 -18.86
CA LEU A 415 28.99 -27.97 -18.22
C LEU A 415 28.56 -29.06 -19.22
N PRO A 416 29.14 -30.28 -19.18
CA PRO A 416 29.03 -31.22 -20.31
C PRO A 416 27.72 -31.98 -20.37
N ASP A 417 27.21 -32.16 -21.59
CA ASP A 417 25.92 -32.78 -21.93
C ASP A 417 25.87 -34.33 -21.72
N LYS A 418 26.72 -34.88 -20.86
CA LYS A 418 26.88 -36.33 -20.62
C LYS A 418 27.22 -36.66 -19.17
N MET A 419 26.20 -36.66 -18.30
CA MET A 419 26.23 -37.43 -17.05
C MET A 419 24.90 -38.18 -16.83
N LEU A 420 25.04 -39.47 -16.50
CA LEU A 420 24.03 -40.35 -15.88
C LEU A 420 22.74 -40.60 -16.67
N SER A 421 22.81 -41.57 -17.60
CA SER A 421 21.68 -42.49 -17.79
C SER A 421 21.57 -43.42 -16.57
N PRO A 422 20.36 -43.72 -16.04
CA PRO A 422 20.23 -44.64 -14.92
C PRO A 422 20.46 -46.09 -15.38
N GLN A 423 21.42 -46.79 -14.77
CA GLN A 423 21.44 -48.25 -14.84
C GLN A 423 20.31 -48.79 -13.93
N ARG A 424 19.57 -49.79 -14.43
CA ARG A 424 18.66 -50.59 -13.60
C ARG A 424 19.44 -51.74 -12.98
N ASP A 425 19.51 -51.78 -11.65
CA ASP A 425 19.82 -53.00 -10.92
C ASP A 425 18.59 -53.92 -10.97
N GLU A 426 18.70 -55.10 -11.59
CA GLU A 426 17.67 -56.13 -11.56
C GLU A 426 18.06 -57.24 -10.57
N SER A 427 17.64 -57.14 -9.30
CA SER A 427 17.49 -58.30 -8.38
C SER A 427 16.99 -57.92 -6.98
N GLY A 428 16.21 -58.82 -6.37
CA GLY A 428 15.93 -58.86 -4.93
C GLY A 428 14.72 -58.05 -4.48
N ASP A 429 13.65 -58.73 -4.04
CA ASP A 429 12.38 -58.12 -3.56
C ASP A 429 12.48 -57.56 -2.12
N GLY A 430 13.68 -57.16 -1.70
CA GLY A 430 13.90 -56.38 -0.48
C GLY A 430 13.79 -54.91 -0.83
N LYS A 431 12.68 -54.25 -0.42
CA LYS A 431 12.39 -52.84 -0.74
C LYS A 431 13.55 -51.93 -0.28
N LYS A 432 14.45 -51.61 -1.21
CA LYS A 432 15.70 -50.86 -1.01
C LYS A 432 15.36 -49.48 -0.44
N LEU A 433 15.50 -49.31 0.87
CA LEU A 433 15.15 -48.07 1.58
C LEU A 433 15.84 -46.89 0.90
N ASP A 434 15.03 -45.93 0.44
CA ASP A 434 15.52 -44.77 -0.28
C ASP A 434 16.44 -43.94 0.62
N LYS A 435 17.60 -43.58 0.08
CA LYS A 435 18.59 -42.86 0.87
C LYS A 435 18.16 -41.41 1.06
N VAL A 436 18.11 -40.96 2.31
CA VAL A 436 17.80 -39.58 2.69
C VAL A 436 19.00 -38.93 3.38
N ALA A 437 19.32 -37.72 2.96
CA ALA A 437 20.17 -36.80 3.71
C ALA A 437 19.36 -35.58 4.17
N VAL A 438 19.54 -35.14 5.41
CA VAL A 438 19.01 -33.85 5.90
C VAL A 438 20.15 -32.85 5.96
N VAL A 439 19.99 -31.66 5.37
CA VAL A 439 20.96 -30.56 5.39
C VAL A 439 20.44 -29.44 6.29
N ILE A 440 21.25 -29.07 7.28
CA ILE A 440 20.93 -28.01 8.25
C ILE A 440 22.02 -26.93 8.18
N PRO A 441 21.74 -25.73 7.62
CA PRO A 441 22.59 -24.57 7.82
C PRO A 441 22.43 -24.08 9.27
N MET A 442 23.55 -23.70 9.89
CA MET A 442 23.58 -23.34 11.31
C MET A 442 24.46 -22.12 11.54
N HIS A 443 24.01 -21.19 12.39
CA HIS A 443 24.86 -20.14 12.96
C HIS A 443 24.42 -19.90 14.42
N LEU A 444 25.17 -20.46 15.36
CA LEU A 444 24.90 -20.34 16.79
C LEU A 444 25.48 -19.02 17.31
N ASN A 445 24.61 -18.16 17.82
CA ASN A 445 24.91 -16.82 18.35
C ASN A 445 24.59 -16.67 19.84
N GLU A 446 23.75 -17.54 20.40
CA GLU A 446 23.33 -17.57 21.79
C GLU A 446 23.26 -19.00 22.32
N GLU A 447 23.35 -19.20 23.64
CA GLU A 447 23.29 -20.51 24.28
C GLU A 447 21.97 -21.25 23.96
N ARG A 448 20.86 -20.50 23.91
CA ARG A 448 19.54 -21.01 23.50
C ARG A 448 19.54 -21.63 22.10
N SER A 449 20.40 -21.17 21.20
CA SER A 449 20.53 -21.74 19.85
C SER A 449 21.20 -23.13 19.88
N LYS A 450 22.10 -23.41 20.84
CA LYS A 450 22.56 -24.80 21.10
C LYS A 450 21.39 -25.69 21.53
N THR A 451 20.58 -25.22 22.49
CA THR A 451 19.40 -25.96 22.98
C THR A 451 18.39 -26.24 21.87
N ARG A 452 18.15 -25.27 20.98
CA ARG A 452 17.31 -25.44 19.79
C ARG A 452 17.89 -26.49 18.85
N MET A 453 19.19 -26.40 18.52
CA MET A 453 19.87 -27.36 17.65
C MET A 453 19.81 -28.80 18.20
N LYS A 454 20.03 -28.98 19.51
CA LYS A 454 19.91 -30.30 20.15
C LYS A 454 18.51 -30.87 20.02
N ARG A 455 17.47 -30.07 20.29
CA ARG A 455 16.06 -30.48 20.14
C ARG A 455 15.67 -30.81 18.69
N LEU A 456 16.26 -30.14 17.70
CA LEU A 456 16.10 -30.50 16.28
C LEU A 456 16.74 -31.86 15.98
N LEU A 457 17.97 -32.13 16.45
CA LEU A 457 18.63 -33.42 16.25
C LEU A 457 17.92 -34.55 17.01
N GLU A 458 17.36 -34.29 18.19
CA GLU A 458 16.48 -35.21 18.93
C GLU A 458 15.23 -35.57 18.08
N GLN A 459 14.53 -34.58 17.51
CA GLN A 459 13.37 -34.83 16.62
C GLN A 459 13.73 -35.55 15.32
N LEU A 460 14.93 -35.33 14.77
CA LEU A 460 15.41 -36.06 13.59
C LEU A 460 15.83 -37.51 13.92
N ALA A 461 16.26 -37.77 15.15
CA ALA A 461 16.50 -39.13 15.65
C ALA A 461 15.21 -39.93 15.94
N TRP A 462 14.08 -39.24 16.14
CA TRP A 462 12.79 -39.86 16.47
C TRP A 462 11.89 -40.08 15.25
N GLN A 463 12.35 -39.73 14.04
CA GLN A 463 11.58 -39.91 12.79
C GLN A 463 11.19 -41.37 12.56
N THR A 464 9.96 -41.61 12.10
CA THR A 464 9.51 -42.95 11.66
C THR A 464 10.37 -43.51 10.52
N CYS A 465 10.97 -42.63 9.72
CA CYS A 465 12.03 -42.93 8.77
C CYS A 465 13.29 -42.13 9.15
N VAL A 466 14.21 -42.74 9.89
CA VAL A 466 15.48 -42.11 10.32
C VAL A 466 16.36 -41.81 9.09
N PRO A 467 16.91 -40.59 8.93
CA PRO A 467 17.74 -40.25 7.78
C PRO A 467 19.10 -40.95 7.86
N ASN A 468 19.66 -41.33 6.70
CA ASN A 468 20.97 -42.01 6.65
C ASN A 468 22.14 -41.10 7.02
N ILE A 469 21.95 -39.78 6.92
CA ILE A 469 22.89 -38.77 7.39
C ILE A 469 22.16 -37.45 7.67
N VAL A 470 22.52 -36.78 8.76
CA VAL A 470 22.25 -35.35 8.98
C VAL A 470 23.55 -34.57 8.81
N ILE A 471 23.57 -33.64 7.86
CA ILE A 471 24.73 -32.82 7.50
C ILE A 471 24.49 -31.42 8.06
N VAL A 472 25.22 -31.08 9.11
CA VAL A 472 25.17 -29.77 9.76
C VAL A 472 26.30 -28.92 9.21
N VAL A 473 25.98 -27.77 8.61
CA VAL A 473 26.99 -26.82 8.11
C VAL A 473 26.95 -25.57 8.98
N ASP A 474 27.97 -25.44 9.82
CA ASP A 474 28.19 -24.32 10.71
C ASP A 474 28.81 -23.14 9.93
N ASP A 475 28.00 -22.13 9.64
CA ASP A 475 28.36 -20.86 9.00
C ASP A 475 29.07 -19.93 10.01
N CYS A 476 30.18 -20.42 10.57
CA CYS A 476 31.07 -19.70 11.48
C CYS A 476 30.32 -19.12 12.71
N SER A 477 29.67 -20.00 13.48
CA SER A 477 29.02 -19.69 14.75
C SER A 477 29.90 -18.82 15.66
N SER A 478 29.30 -17.78 16.25
CA SER A 478 29.96 -16.89 17.20
C SER A 478 29.95 -17.44 18.63
N CYS A 479 28.95 -18.26 18.96
CA CYS A 479 28.88 -19.02 20.21
C CYS A 479 29.81 -20.24 20.13
N GLN A 480 30.71 -20.39 21.11
CA GLN A 480 31.60 -21.56 21.20
C GLN A 480 30.82 -22.79 21.70
N TYR A 481 31.03 -23.92 21.03
CA TYR A 481 30.39 -25.20 21.38
C TYR A 481 31.28 -26.39 21.03
N GLN A 482 31.30 -27.40 21.90
CA GLN A 482 31.72 -28.77 21.59
C GLN A 482 30.58 -29.50 20.89
N ASP A 483 30.90 -30.41 19.97
CA ASP A 483 29.86 -31.11 19.19
C ASP A 483 28.94 -31.94 20.11
N SER A 484 29.44 -32.45 21.24
CA SER A 484 28.68 -33.14 22.28
C SER A 484 27.65 -32.27 23.03
N GLU A 485 27.72 -30.94 22.94
CA GLU A 485 26.70 -30.05 23.52
C GLU A 485 25.42 -29.98 22.67
N ILE A 486 25.54 -30.22 21.36
CA ILE A 486 24.40 -30.19 20.42
C ILE A 486 23.97 -31.57 19.94
N LEU A 487 24.84 -32.59 19.99
CA LEU A 487 24.48 -33.95 19.63
C LEU A 487 23.55 -34.58 20.69
N PRO A 488 22.60 -35.45 20.28
CA PRO A 488 21.68 -36.12 21.20
C PRO A 488 22.33 -37.36 21.83
N GLU A 489 22.16 -37.56 23.14
CA GLU A 489 23.09 -38.39 23.93
C GLU A 489 22.96 -39.92 23.74
N ASN A 490 21.88 -40.43 23.14
CA ASN A 490 21.54 -41.86 23.15
C ASN A 490 20.92 -42.36 21.81
N TYR A 491 21.42 -41.94 20.65
CA TYR A 491 20.77 -42.24 19.35
C TYR A 491 21.73 -42.67 18.23
N GLU A 492 21.28 -43.58 17.37
CA GLU A 492 21.98 -44.05 16.17
C GLU A 492 21.97 -43.04 15.00
N LEU A 493 21.55 -41.79 15.25
CA LEU A 493 21.48 -40.75 14.23
C LEU A 493 22.88 -40.39 13.74
N ALA A 494 23.21 -40.78 12.51
CA ALA A 494 24.46 -40.38 11.87
C ALA A 494 24.46 -38.87 11.61
N VAL A 495 25.34 -38.12 12.29
CA VAL A 495 25.51 -36.66 12.10
C VAL A 495 26.93 -36.35 11.62
N LYS A 496 27.05 -35.57 10.55
CA LYS A 496 28.31 -35.00 10.04
C LYS A 496 28.26 -33.48 10.16
N ILE A 497 29.07 -32.94 11.07
CA ILE A 497 29.26 -31.50 11.24
C ILE A 497 30.41 -31.02 10.36
N GLU A 498 30.22 -29.90 9.67
CA GLU A 498 31.21 -29.19 8.86
C GLU A 498 31.28 -27.72 9.32
N LYS A 499 32.44 -27.27 9.81
CA LYS A 499 32.60 -25.90 10.34
C LYS A 499 33.32 -24.99 9.34
N LEU A 500 32.66 -23.92 8.89
CA LEU A 500 33.20 -22.97 7.93
C LEU A 500 34.14 -21.96 8.62
N LYS A 501 35.27 -21.65 7.98
CA LYS A 501 36.33 -20.78 8.54
C LYS A 501 36.00 -19.28 8.56
N LYS A 502 34.91 -18.89 7.90
CA LYS A 502 34.37 -17.52 7.84
C LYS A 502 32.88 -17.60 7.60
N ARG A 503 32.12 -16.62 8.06
CA ARG A 503 30.70 -16.47 7.75
C ARG A 503 30.54 -16.10 6.27
N VAL A 504 29.61 -16.74 5.58
CA VAL A 504 29.32 -16.58 4.15
C VAL A 504 27.83 -16.59 3.82
N GLY A 505 26.96 -17.09 4.71
CA GLY A 505 25.51 -17.10 4.53
C GLY A 505 24.92 -18.49 4.32
N PHE A 506 23.61 -18.61 4.59
CA PHE A 506 22.91 -19.89 4.57
C PHE A 506 22.76 -20.48 3.16
N ALA A 507 22.73 -19.68 2.10
CA ALA A 507 22.78 -20.16 0.72
C ALA A 507 24.04 -21.03 0.48
N PHE A 508 25.22 -20.49 0.80
CA PHE A 508 26.49 -21.22 0.72
C PHE A 508 26.52 -22.42 1.67
N ALA A 509 25.99 -22.31 2.88
CA ALA A 509 25.94 -23.42 3.82
C ALA A 509 25.07 -24.59 3.32
N ARG A 510 23.90 -24.31 2.73
CA ARG A 510 23.05 -25.33 2.09
C ARG A 510 23.72 -25.93 0.85
N ASN A 511 24.36 -25.11 0.02
CA ASN A 511 25.19 -25.57 -1.12
C ASN A 511 26.31 -26.52 -0.66
N ARG A 512 27.05 -26.18 0.39
CA ARG A 512 28.09 -27.04 0.98
C ARG A 512 27.52 -28.35 1.51
N GLY A 513 26.31 -28.33 2.08
CA GLY A 513 25.60 -29.53 2.52
C GLY A 513 25.24 -30.46 1.36
N ILE A 514 24.78 -29.90 0.23
CA ILE A 514 24.51 -30.64 -1.02
C ILE A 514 25.79 -31.31 -1.54
N ASP A 515 26.93 -30.62 -1.53
CA ASP A 515 28.21 -31.20 -1.99
C ASP A 515 28.63 -32.41 -1.14
N ILE A 516 28.48 -32.31 0.18
CA ILE A 516 28.79 -33.40 1.12
C ILE A 516 27.82 -34.59 0.90
N ALA A 517 26.52 -34.31 0.77
CA ALA A 517 25.49 -35.32 0.50
C ALA A 517 25.79 -36.08 -0.79
N SER A 518 26.01 -35.34 -1.89
CA SER A 518 26.25 -35.88 -3.22
C SER A 518 27.51 -36.76 -3.27
N LYS A 519 28.63 -36.23 -2.76
CA LYS A 519 29.95 -36.86 -2.85
C LYS A 519 30.15 -38.08 -1.95
N HIS A 520 29.53 -38.09 -0.76
CA HIS A 520 29.86 -39.09 0.28
C HIS A 520 28.74 -40.09 0.57
N TYR A 521 27.48 -39.75 0.29
CA TYR A 521 26.33 -40.57 0.67
C TYR A 521 25.45 -40.95 -0.54
N SER A 522 25.41 -40.06 -1.55
CA SER A 522 24.61 -40.15 -2.77
C SER A 522 23.15 -40.53 -2.49
N PRO A 523 22.40 -39.68 -1.75
CA PRO A 523 21.01 -39.94 -1.42
C PRO A 523 20.07 -39.84 -2.64
N THR A 524 18.90 -40.47 -2.55
CA THR A 524 17.78 -40.23 -3.47
C THR A 524 17.23 -38.82 -3.27
N MET A 525 17.01 -38.42 -2.01
CA MET A 525 16.44 -37.13 -1.63
C MET A 525 17.31 -36.39 -0.59
N VAL A 526 17.39 -35.07 -0.76
CA VAL A 526 17.96 -34.12 0.20
C VAL A 526 16.83 -33.29 0.78
N LEU A 527 16.70 -33.32 2.10
CA LEU A 527 15.74 -32.54 2.88
C LEU A 527 16.45 -31.36 3.53
N PHE A 528 15.77 -30.24 3.67
CA PHE A 528 16.28 -29.00 4.26
C PHE A 528 15.38 -28.56 5.41
N THR A 529 16.02 -28.17 6.50
CA THR A 529 15.38 -27.58 7.68
C THR A 529 16.42 -26.77 8.47
N GLU A 530 15.99 -26.00 9.47
CA GLU A 530 16.83 -25.01 10.16
C GLU A 530 16.74 -25.12 11.68
N ILE A 531 17.71 -24.56 12.41
CA ILE A 531 17.83 -24.74 13.88
C ILE A 531 16.58 -24.32 14.68
N HIS A 532 15.68 -23.52 14.12
CA HIS A 532 14.42 -23.09 14.76
C HIS A 532 13.25 -24.07 14.54
N CYS A 533 13.48 -25.19 13.86
CA CYS A 533 12.48 -26.16 13.46
C CYS A 533 12.34 -27.33 14.44
N LEU A 534 11.12 -27.84 14.56
CA LEU A 534 10.76 -29.16 15.10
C LEU A 534 9.89 -29.86 14.04
N PRO A 535 10.49 -30.67 13.15
CA PRO A 535 9.76 -31.50 12.21
C PRO A 535 8.73 -32.41 12.90
N ASP A 536 7.65 -32.73 12.21
CA ASP A 536 6.73 -33.79 12.65
C ASP A 536 7.43 -35.16 12.62
N ILE A 537 6.99 -36.11 13.46
CA ILE A 537 7.60 -37.44 13.57
C ILE A 537 7.55 -38.25 12.26
N LYS A 538 6.62 -37.92 11.35
CA LYS A 538 6.48 -38.51 10.01
C LYS A 538 7.02 -37.62 8.87
N TRP A 539 7.73 -36.53 9.18
CA TRP A 539 8.17 -35.55 8.18
C TRP A 539 8.95 -36.18 7.02
N ILE A 540 9.88 -37.10 7.31
CA ILE A 540 10.66 -37.81 6.27
C ILE A 540 9.82 -38.87 5.54
N GLU A 541 8.93 -39.56 6.26
CA GLU A 541 8.01 -40.56 5.69
C GLU A 541 7.10 -39.93 4.62
N HIS A 542 6.41 -38.84 4.96
CA HIS A 542 5.54 -38.11 4.05
C HIS A 542 6.31 -37.48 2.87
N ALA A 543 7.57 -37.06 3.07
CA ALA A 543 8.43 -36.58 1.98
C ALA A 543 8.70 -37.68 0.93
N LEU A 544 9.05 -38.89 1.40
CA LEU A 544 9.32 -40.04 0.54
C LEU A 544 8.04 -40.55 -0.15
N GLU A 545 6.94 -40.72 0.57
CA GLU A 545 5.66 -41.16 -0.01
C GLU A 545 5.15 -40.21 -1.09
N ALA A 546 5.29 -38.89 -0.87
CA ALA A 546 4.88 -37.87 -1.83
C ALA A 546 5.82 -37.76 -3.04
N TYR A 547 7.10 -38.10 -2.89
CA TYR A 547 8.05 -38.27 -4.00
C TYR A 547 7.68 -39.51 -4.83
N ASP A 548 7.57 -40.68 -4.20
CA ASP A 548 7.24 -41.95 -4.85
C ASP A 548 5.91 -41.89 -5.60
N THR A 549 4.91 -41.23 -5.01
CA THR A 549 3.58 -41.05 -5.61
C THR A 549 3.64 -40.14 -6.83
N ARG A 550 4.30 -38.98 -6.75
CA ARG A 550 4.42 -38.08 -7.92
C ARG A 550 5.31 -38.65 -9.02
N LYS A 551 6.40 -39.34 -8.67
CA LYS A 551 7.29 -40.03 -9.62
C LYS A 551 6.52 -41.08 -10.44
N ARG A 552 5.69 -41.89 -9.79
CA ARG A 552 4.77 -42.84 -10.46
C ARG A 552 3.70 -42.16 -11.31
N GLN A 553 3.11 -41.05 -10.84
CA GLN A 553 2.05 -40.32 -11.57
C GLN A 553 2.57 -39.51 -12.78
N ARG A 554 3.81 -39.01 -12.73
CA ARG A 554 4.37 -38.08 -13.74
C ARG A 554 5.37 -38.74 -14.69
N GLY A 555 5.97 -39.88 -14.33
CA GLY A 555 6.99 -40.56 -15.13
C GLY A 555 8.38 -39.89 -15.09
N PHE A 556 8.56 -38.84 -14.28
CA PHE A 556 9.83 -38.14 -14.08
C PHE A 556 9.99 -37.74 -12.61
N ASP A 557 11.24 -37.49 -12.20
CA ASP A 557 11.66 -37.17 -10.82
C ASP A 557 12.22 -35.73 -10.68
N ARG A 558 11.99 -34.88 -11.68
CA ARG A 558 12.38 -33.46 -11.70
C ARG A 558 11.28 -32.57 -11.10
N PHE A 559 11.11 -32.63 -9.79
CA PHE A 559 10.21 -31.74 -9.06
C PHE A 559 10.71 -31.46 -7.64
N LEU A 560 10.19 -30.40 -7.03
CA LEU A 560 10.46 -29.97 -5.67
C LEU A 560 9.23 -30.19 -4.79
N LEU A 561 9.44 -30.55 -3.51
CA LEU A 561 8.36 -30.78 -2.54
C LEU A 561 8.52 -29.78 -1.37
N CYS A 562 7.47 -29.04 -1.04
CA CYS A 562 7.48 -28.09 0.08
C CYS A 562 6.33 -28.39 1.05
N GLY A 563 6.63 -28.37 2.34
CA GLY A 563 5.69 -28.76 3.40
C GLY A 563 4.92 -27.58 4.00
N GLN A 564 4.05 -27.87 4.97
CA GLN A 564 3.38 -26.83 5.77
C GLN A 564 4.24 -26.41 6.97
N THR A 565 4.48 -25.11 7.13
CA THR A 565 5.14 -24.57 8.33
C THR A 565 4.10 -24.04 9.29
N ARG A 566 4.13 -24.51 10.54
CA ARG A 566 3.28 -24.02 11.64
C ARG A 566 4.14 -23.33 12.69
N ALA A 567 3.63 -22.33 13.37
CA ALA A 567 4.31 -21.73 14.51
C ALA A 567 4.22 -22.64 15.75
N ILE A 568 5.30 -22.73 16.52
CA ILE A 568 5.31 -23.42 17.83
C ILE A 568 4.54 -22.61 18.89
N GLY A 569 4.58 -21.27 18.77
CA GLY A 569 3.90 -20.38 19.70
C GLY A 569 2.40 -20.22 19.41
N ASN A 570 1.70 -19.56 20.34
CA ASN A 570 0.27 -19.29 20.30
C ASN A 570 -0.08 -17.79 20.32
N THR A 571 0.89 -16.92 20.03
CA THR A 571 0.69 -15.46 20.00
C THR A 571 -0.07 -15.00 18.75
N LEU A 572 -0.51 -13.74 18.73
CA LEU A 572 -1.08 -13.13 17.52
C LEU A 572 -0.11 -13.10 16.34
N PHE A 573 1.21 -13.10 16.58
CA PHE A 573 2.22 -13.16 15.51
C PHE A 573 2.41 -14.59 14.99
N ASP A 574 2.39 -15.58 15.87
CA ASP A 574 2.37 -17.00 15.48
C ASP A 574 1.14 -17.32 14.63
N PHE A 575 -0.04 -16.83 15.05
CA PHE A 575 -1.29 -16.94 14.30
C PHE A 575 -1.24 -16.20 12.95
N TYR A 576 -0.64 -15.00 12.90
CA TYR A 576 -0.41 -14.29 11.65
C TYR A 576 0.48 -15.10 10.68
N HIS A 577 1.55 -15.73 11.18
CA HIS A 577 2.44 -16.55 10.34
C HIS A 577 1.79 -17.84 9.86
N ASN A 578 0.93 -18.46 10.67
CA ASN A 578 0.13 -19.63 10.29
C ASN A 578 -0.83 -19.35 9.11
N ILE A 579 -1.28 -18.12 8.91
CA ILE A 579 -2.20 -17.74 7.82
C ILE A 579 -1.49 -17.01 6.66
N ASN A 580 -0.62 -16.05 6.96
CA ASN A 580 -0.03 -15.12 5.98
C ASN A 580 1.51 -15.13 5.97
N GLY A 581 2.17 -15.91 6.83
CA GLY A 581 3.61 -15.89 7.02
C GLY A 581 4.41 -16.15 5.74
N THR A 582 5.64 -15.64 5.72
CA THR A 582 6.59 -15.88 4.62
C THR A 582 7.11 -17.31 4.59
N LEU A 583 7.16 -17.99 5.74
CA LEU A 583 7.50 -19.42 5.85
C LEU A 583 6.36 -20.36 5.44
N ASN A 584 5.24 -19.84 4.93
CA ASN A 584 4.26 -20.65 4.20
C ASN A 584 4.30 -20.21 2.73
N GLY A 585 4.72 -21.15 1.86
CA GLY A 585 4.93 -20.87 0.44
C GLY A 585 3.66 -20.44 -0.30
N ARG A 586 3.82 -19.89 -1.49
CA ARG A 586 2.73 -19.30 -2.29
C ARG A 586 2.35 -20.19 -3.47
N PHE A 587 1.06 -20.40 -3.64
CA PHE A 587 0.48 -21.11 -4.79
C PHE A 587 0.50 -20.22 -6.03
N LEU A 588 0.64 -20.83 -7.22
CA LEU A 588 0.21 -20.19 -8.46
C LEU A 588 -1.31 -20.32 -8.64
N PRO A 589 -1.96 -19.40 -9.37
CA PRO A 589 -3.41 -19.45 -9.65
C PRO A 589 -3.82 -20.52 -10.70
N HIS A 590 -2.88 -21.34 -11.18
CA HIS A 590 -3.13 -22.31 -12.26
C HIS A 590 -3.47 -23.72 -11.73
N HIS A 591 -4.26 -24.46 -12.52
CA HIS A 591 -4.89 -25.75 -12.16
C HIS A 591 -3.95 -26.92 -11.79
N ASP A 592 -2.62 -26.76 -11.85
CA ASP A 592 -1.68 -27.86 -11.56
C ASP A 592 -1.25 -27.95 -10.08
N PHE A 593 -1.80 -27.08 -9.22
CA PHE A 593 -1.50 -26.97 -7.79
C PHE A 593 -0.01 -26.78 -7.48
N SER A 594 0.77 -26.23 -8.42
CA SER A 594 2.17 -25.91 -8.20
C SER A 594 2.35 -24.58 -7.43
N MET A 595 3.45 -24.49 -6.69
CA MET A 595 3.82 -23.32 -5.90
C MET A 595 4.75 -22.42 -6.71
N LEU A 596 4.59 -21.10 -6.56
CA LEU A 596 5.53 -20.09 -7.02
C LEU A 596 6.85 -20.25 -6.25
N TYR A 597 6.77 -20.23 -4.91
CA TYR A 597 7.89 -20.51 -4.02
C TYR A 597 7.45 -21.32 -2.79
N GLY A 598 8.33 -22.18 -2.30
CA GLY A 598 8.26 -22.82 -0.99
C GLY A 598 9.11 -22.09 0.06
N THR A 599 9.45 -22.76 1.16
CA THR A 599 10.43 -22.27 2.14
C THR A 599 11.47 -23.35 2.45
N PHE A 600 12.75 -22.99 2.63
CA PHE A 600 13.79 -23.97 2.94
C PHE A 600 13.66 -24.63 4.31
N VAL A 601 12.89 -24.05 5.24
CA VAL A 601 12.74 -24.60 6.60
C VAL A 601 11.96 -25.93 6.61
N ASN A 602 11.26 -26.22 5.50
CA ASN A 602 10.44 -27.40 5.29
C ASN A 602 10.38 -27.78 3.79
N PHE A 603 11.52 -28.23 3.25
CA PHE A 603 11.71 -28.46 1.82
C PHE A 603 12.44 -29.78 1.54
N ALA A 604 12.01 -30.50 0.49
CA ALA A 604 12.63 -31.74 0.03
C ALA A 604 12.85 -31.71 -1.49
N ALA A 605 14.00 -32.21 -1.93
CA ALA A 605 14.40 -32.25 -3.34
C ALA A 605 15.17 -33.52 -3.70
N PRO A 606 14.94 -34.11 -4.88
CA PRO A 606 15.78 -35.19 -5.39
C PRO A 606 17.21 -34.72 -5.66
N LEU A 607 18.21 -35.52 -5.30
CA LEU A 607 19.62 -35.13 -5.38
C LEU A 607 20.05 -34.60 -6.78
N PRO A 608 19.61 -35.17 -7.92
CA PRO A 608 19.97 -34.64 -9.25
C PRO A 608 19.47 -33.21 -9.50
N VAL A 609 18.37 -32.81 -8.85
CA VAL A 609 17.79 -31.47 -8.99
C VAL A 609 18.66 -30.45 -8.25
N VAL A 610 18.92 -30.65 -6.95
CA VAL A 610 19.76 -29.75 -6.14
C VAL A 610 21.26 -29.82 -6.49
N SER A 611 21.71 -30.87 -7.17
CA SER A 611 23.07 -30.90 -7.73
C SER A 611 23.22 -29.99 -8.96
N ARG A 612 22.15 -29.79 -9.73
CA ARG A 612 22.13 -28.94 -10.94
C ARG A 612 21.73 -27.49 -10.62
N ILE A 613 20.71 -27.32 -9.78
CA ILE A 613 20.11 -26.04 -9.42
C ILE A 613 20.60 -25.73 -8.01
N ARG A 614 21.40 -24.67 -7.89
CA ARG A 614 22.10 -24.30 -6.65
C ARG A 614 21.51 -23.01 -6.08
N PHE A 615 21.57 -22.88 -4.76
CA PHE A 615 21.31 -21.62 -4.10
C PHE A 615 22.32 -20.57 -4.57
N ASP A 616 21.95 -19.30 -4.54
CA ASP A 616 22.83 -18.21 -4.93
C ASP A 616 23.70 -17.76 -3.75
N ASP A 617 25.00 -18.00 -3.83
CA ASP A 617 25.97 -17.70 -2.76
C ASP A 617 26.13 -16.18 -2.49
N GLY A 618 25.54 -15.30 -3.30
CA GLY A 618 25.44 -13.86 -3.00
C GLY A 618 24.54 -13.52 -1.82
N PHE A 619 23.62 -14.41 -1.42
CA PHE A 619 22.65 -14.19 -0.33
C PHE A 619 23.28 -14.46 1.04
N SER A 620 24.09 -13.52 1.50
CA SER A 620 24.85 -13.61 2.75
C SER A 620 24.01 -13.46 4.04
N GLU A 621 22.83 -12.83 4.00
CA GLU A 621 22.01 -12.56 5.20
C GLU A 621 20.86 -13.55 5.46
N GLY A 622 20.67 -14.57 4.62
CA GLY A 622 19.68 -15.64 4.85
C GLY A 622 18.22 -15.19 4.72
N ALA A 623 17.91 -14.48 3.63
CA ALA A 623 16.56 -14.08 3.27
C ALA A 623 16.45 -13.92 1.74
N PHE A 624 15.35 -14.39 1.16
CA PHE A 624 15.05 -14.36 -0.29
C PHE A 624 15.82 -15.33 -1.19
N ASP A 625 16.82 -16.02 -0.66
CA ASP A 625 17.44 -17.18 -1.31
C ASP A 625 16.47 -18.35 -1.53
N ASP A 626 15.28 -18.36 -0.90
CA ASP A 626 14.20 -19.33 -1.17
C ASP A 626 13.38 -18.90 -2.38
N VAL A 627 12.84 -17.68 -2.34
CA VAL A 627 12.08 -17.08 -3.45
C VAL A 627 12.90 -17.10 -4.73
N GLU A 628 14.19 -16.75 -4.65
CA GLU A 628 15.12 -16.83 -5.78
C GLU A 628 15.31 -18.28 -6.26
N PHE A 629 15.69 -19.21 -5.38
CA PHE A 629 15.93 -20.61 -5.74
C PHE A 629 14.70 -21.29 -6.36
N PHE A 630 13.50 -21.08 -5.81
CA PHE A 630 12.27 -21.69 -6.34
C PHE A 630 11.82 -21.06 -7.67
N VAL A 631 12.07 -19.77 -7.90
CA VAL A 631 11.81 -19.11 -9.18
C VAL A 631 12.83 -19.57 -10.23
N ARG A 632 14.13 -19.58 -9.91
CA ARG A 632 15.21 -20.17 -10.72
C ARG A 632 14.92 -21.63 -11.07
N ALA A 633 14.37 -22.40 -10.14
CA ALA A 633 14.01 -23.81 -10.41
C ALA A 633 12.96 -23.97 -11.52
N ARG A 634 12.02 -23.01 -11.65
CA ARG A 634 11.01 -23.00 -12.71
C ARG A 634 11.60 -22.71 -14.08
N GLU A 635 12.66 -21.92 -14.16
CA GLU A 635 13.41 -21.67 -15.41
C GLU A 635 14.08 -22.95 -15.94
N PHE A 636 14.35 -23.92 -15.05
CA PHE A 636 14.79 -25.28 -15.40
C PHE A 636 13.64 -26.30 -15.50
N GLU A 637 12.40 -25.83 -15.70
CA GLU A 637 11.15 -26.60 -15.77
C GLU A 637 10.77 -27.38 -14.49
N VAL A 638 11.47 -27.17 -13.37
CA VAL A 638 11.26 -27.92 -12.13
C VAL A 638 10.13 -27.28 -11.32
N LYS A 639 9.00 -27.99 -11.23
CA LYS A 639 7.82 -27.53 -10.48
C LYS A 639 7.90 -27.87 -9.00
N THR A 640 7.48 -26.92 -8.16
CA THR A 640 7.33 -27.09 -6.71
C THR A 640 5.90 -27.50 -6.38
N PHE A 641 5.72 -28.51 -5.53
CA PHE A 641 4.41 -29.00 -5.10
C PHE A 641 4.24 -29.00 -3.58
N PRO A 642 3.03 -28.71 -3.08
CA PRO A 642 2.74 -28.75 -1.64
C PRO A 642 2.60 -30.19 -1.12
N ILE A 643 3.03 -30.39 0.11
CA ILE A 643 2.79 -31.60 0.92
C ILE A 643 2.20 -31.16 2.27
N PRO A 644 0.86 -31.17 2.44
CA PRO A 644 0.24 -30.70 3.69
C PRO A 644 0.74 -31.44 4.94
N ASP A 645 0.96 -32.75 4.80
CA ASP A 645 1.32 -33.66 5.90
C ASP A 645 2.84 -33.65 6.21
N MET A 646 3.67 -33.11 5.31
CA MET A 646 5.09 -32.85 5.59
C MET A 646 5.16 -31.59 6.47
N MET A 647 4.90 -31.74 7.76
CA MET A 647 4.78 -30.62 8.69
C MET A 647 6.09 -30.31 9.41
N VAL A 648 6.36 -29.03 9.61
CA VAL A 648 7.43 -28.52 10.48
C VAL A 648 6.84 -27.43 11.38
N ASN A 649 7.15 -27.50 12.67
CA ASN A 649 6.80 -26.46 13.63
C ASN A 649 8.02 -25.53 13.83
N TYR A 650 7.83 -24.21 13.82
CA TYR A 650 8.90 -23.21 13.80
C TYR A 650 8.85 -22.27 15.02
N ASP A 651 9.98 -22.06 15.70
CA ASP A 651 10.15 -21.05 16.78
C ASP A 651 10.48 -19.69 16.15
N PHE A 652 9.45 -18.88 15.89
CA PHE A 652 9.60 -17.50 15.42
C PHE A 652 10.27 -16.54 16.43
N GLY A 653 10.70 -17.03 17.59
CA GLY A 653 11.49 -16.27 18.57
C GLY A 653 10.66 -15.39 19.52
N TYR A 654 9.33 -15.35 19.38
CA TYR A 654 8.46 -14.58 20.26
C TYR A 654 8.40 -15.14 21.70
N TRP A 655 8.65 -16.44 21.88
CA TRP A 655 8.84 -17.05 23.19
C TRP A 655 10.15 -16.56 23.84
N GLY A 656 10.10 -16.17 25.12
CA GLY A 656 11.31 -16.05 25.95
C GLY A 656 12.11 -14.74 25.82
N SER A 657 11.49 -13.68 25.30
CA SER A 657 11.76 -12.34 25.86
C SER A 657 10.81 -12.10 27.03
N ASP A 658 11.10 -11.15 27.94
CA ASP A 658 10.28 -10.89 29.14
C ASP A 658 8.85 -10.36 28.88
N ASN A 659 8.44 -10.35 27.61
CA ASN A 659 7.10 -10.12 27.10
C ASN A 659 6.11 -11.25 27.51
N ASN A 660 5.96 -11.54 28.81
CA ASN A 660 4.83 -12.33 29.32
C ASN A 660 3.48 -11.68 28.93
N ASP A 661 3.47 -10.35 28.77
CA ASP A 661 2.40 -9.54 28.17
C ASP A 661 1.85 -10.13 26.84
N ILE A 662 2.65 -10.87 26.05
CA ILE A 662 2.26 -11.32 24.69
C ILE A 662 1.48 -12.65 24.66
N LYS A 663 1.22 -13.27 25.81
CA LYS A 663 0.44 -14.52 25.92
C LYS A 663 -1.09 -14.30 25.87
N TYR A 664 -1.60 -13.80 24.74
CA TYR A 664 -3.04 -13.86 24.45
C TYR A 664 -3.44 -15.28 24.01
N THR A 665 -3.55 -16.19 24.98
CA THR A 665 -3.97 -17.58 24.74
C THR A 665 -5.38 -17.59 24.17
N VAL A 666 -5.52 -18.04 22.91
CA VAL A 666 -6.79 -18.03 22.15
C VAL A 666 -7.96 -18.67 22.92
N ASN A 667 -7.68 -19.66 23.76
CA ASN A 667 -8.68 -20.38 24.56
C ASN A 667 -9.37 -19.51 25.63
N ASN A 668 -8.73 -18.43 26.13
CA ASN A 668 -9.24 -17.67 27.27
C ASN A 668 -10.50 -16.84 26.97
N VAL A 669 -10.84 -16.60 25.70
CA VAL A 669 -12.04 -15.82 25.32
C VAL A 669 -13.34 -16.63 25.48
N ASN A 670 -13.25 -17.97 25.46
CA ASN A 670 -14.42 -18.85 25.57
C ASN A 670 -14.83 -19.17 27.02
N GLY A 671 -14.09 -18.68 28.02
CA GLY A 671 -14.26 -19.03 29.44
C GLY A 671 -14.69 -17.87 30.35
N VAL A 672 -15.15 -16.75 29.79
CA VAL A 672 -15.54 -15.53 30.54
C VAL A 672 -16.98 -15.13 30.17
N LEU A 673 -17.90 -16.09 30.28
CA LEU A 673 -19.33 -15.94 30.02
C LEU A 673 -20.18 -16.69 31.07
N GLU A 674 -19.88 -16.47 32.35
CA GLU A 674 -20.77 -16.81 33.47
C GLU A 674 -20.91 -15.59 34.41
N ASP A 675 -22.04 -14.89 34.25
CA ASP A 675 -22.71 -13.92 35.12
C ASP A 675 -21.95 -13.27 36.30
N GLN A 676 -21.30 -12.11 36.08
CA GLN A 676 -21.17 -11.01 37.06
C GLN A 676 -21.25 -9.61 36.38
N GLU A 677 -21.42 -8.55 37.18
CA GLU A 677 -22.03 -7.27 36.79
C GLU A 677 -21.26 -6.47 35.70
N GLU A 678 -21.94 -6.12 34.60
CA GLU A 678 -21.31 -5.95 33.28
C GLU A 678 -20.76 -4.57 32.89
N GLY A 679 -20.95 -3.51 33.69
CA GLY A 679 -20.74 -2.11 33.25
C GLY A 679 -19.28 -1.68 33.04
N GLU A 680 -18.56 -1.43 34.14
CA GLU A 680 -17.22 -0.83 34.08
C GLU A 680 -16.12 -1.84 33.73
N GLU A 681 -16.14 -3.05 34.29
CA GLU A 681 -15.10 -4.05 34.01
C GLU A 681 -15.04 -4.45 32.54
N GLN A 682 -16.19 -4.61 31.87
CA GLN A 682 -16.24 -4.92 30.44
C GLN A 682 -15.67 -3.77 29.58
N THR A 683 -15.86 -2.53 30.02
CA THR A 683 -15.28 -1.33 29.37
C THR A 683 -13.77 -1.25 29.60
N VAL A 684 -13.32 -1.50 30.83
CA VAL A 684 -11.89 -1.55 31.20
C VAL A 684 -11.17 -2.71 30.51
N ALA A 685 -11.81 -3.86 30.32
CA ALA A 685 -11.28 -4.99 29.57
C ALA A 685 -11.07 -4.63 28.09
N ARG A 686 -12.10 -4.09 27.42
CA ARG A 686 -12.00 -3.59 26.03
C ARG A 686 -10.93 -2.50 25.87
N TRP A 687 -10.76 -1.63 26.85
CA TRP A 687 -9.73 -0.59 26.82
C TRP A 687 -8.30 -1.15 27.03
N LYS A 688 -8.16 -2.17 27.89
CA LYS A 688 -6.91 -2.95 28.01
C LYS A 688 -6.59 -3.64 26.69
N GLU A 689 -7.55 -4.32 26.05
CA GLU A 689 -7.38 -4.93 24.71
C GLU A 689 -6.93 -3.90 23.66
N PHE A 690 -7.54 -2.71 23.64
CA PHE A 690 -7.20 -1.65 22.69
C PHE A 690 -5.78 -1.08 22.89
N VAL A 691 -5.41 -0.69 24.12
CA VAL A 691 -4.06 -0.21 24.44
C VAL A 691 -3.01 -1.29 24.16
N TYR A 692 -3.36 -2.55 24.43
CA TYR A 692 -2.52 -3.71 24.17
C TYR A 692 -2.33 -3.96 22.66
N PHE A 693 -3.41 -3.84 21.85
CA PHE A 693 -3.35 -3.83 20.39
C PHE A 693 -2.42 -2.71 19.88
N CYS A 694 -2.58 -1.47 20.35
CA CYS A 694 -1.74 -0.35 19.93
C CYS A 694 -0.24 -0.57 20.19
N ARG A 695 0.13 -1.19 21.33
CA ARG A 695 1.54 -1.56 21.61
C ARG A 695 2.07 -2.59 20.62
N ASN A 696 1.32 -3.67 20.38
CA ASN A 696 1.73 -4.73 19.44
C ASN A 696 1.79 -4.21 18.00
N TYR A 697 0.87 -3.34 17.62
CA TYR A 697 0.84 -2.66 16.32
C TYR A 697 2.11 -1.85 16.06
N VAL A 698 2.55 -1.04 17.03
CA VAL A 698 3.79 -0.25 16.92
C VAL A 698 5.03 -1.17 16.84
N MET A 699 5.04 -2.29 17.56
CA MET A 699 6.12 -3.28 17.48
C MET A 699 6.14 -3.98 16.11
N PHE A 700 4.98 -4.40 15.59
CA PHE A 700 4.83 -4.99 14.26
C PHE A 700 5.33 -4.04 13.17
N PHE A 701 4.90 -2.77 13.20
CA PHE A 701 5.33 -1.77 12.21
C PHE A 701 6.85 -1.53 12.25
N ARG A 702 7.47 -1.53 13.45
CA ARG A 702 8.93 -1.44 13.59
C ARG A 702 9.66 -2.65 13.03
N LEU A 703 9.18 -3.86 13.28
CA LEU A 703 9.76 -5.10 12.75
C LEU A 703 9.59 -5.18 11.22
N PHE A 704 8.40 -4.90 10.69
CA PHE A 704 8.12 -4.93 9.26
C PHE A 704 8.90 -3.84 8.51
N ARG A 705 9.08 -2.65 9.09
CA ARG A 705 9.97 -1.61 8.53
C ARG A 705 11.45 -2.02 8.54
N LYS A 706 11.90 -2.83 9.51
CA LYS A 706 13.29 -3.30 9.59
C LYS A 706 13.61 -4.42 8.59
N PHE A 707 12.68 -5.36 8.38
CA PHE A 707 12.95 -6.58 7.60
C PHE A 707 12.17 -6.70 6.28
N GLY A 708 11.02 -6.03 6.14
CA GLY A 708 10.11 -6.18 5.00
C GLY A 708 10.51 -5.44 3.71
N VAL A 709 11.65 -4.75 3.69
CA VAL A 709 12.11 -3.95 2.54
C VAL A 709 12.47 -4.82 1.33
N TRP A 710 12.98 -6.04 1.57
CA TRP A 710 13.56 -6.90 0.53
C TRP A 710 12.52 -7.66 -0.30
N HIS A 711 11.39 -8.07 0.29
CA HIS A 711 10.35 -8.89 -0.33
C HIS A 711 9.82 -8.37 -1.69
N PRO A 712 9.50 -7.06 -1.83
CA PRO A 712 8.86 -6.56 -3.06
C PRO A 712 9.81 -6.40 -4.24
N LEU A 713 11.11 -6.28 -3.96
CA LEU A 713 12.09 -5.67 -4.87
C LEU A 713 12.68 -6.66 -5.87
N MET A 714 12.84 -7.91 -5.46
CA MET A 714 13.29 -8.99 -6.34
C MET A 714 12.13 -9.59 -7.13
N LEU A 715 10.97 -9.81 -6.49
CA LEU A 715 9.76 -10.30 -7.15
C LEU A 715 9.32 -9.41 -8.32
N ALA A 716 9.43 -8.09 -8.19
CA ALA A 716 9.10 -7.14 -9.26
C ALA A 716 10.04 -7.16 -10.48
N LYS A 717 11.10 -7.99 -10.49
CA LYS A 717 11.97 -8.20 -11.66
C LYS A 717 11.58 -9.41 -12.51
N HIS A 718 10.73 -10.31 -12.03
CA HIS A 718 10.46 -11.58 -12.73
C HIS A 718 9.17 -11.49 -13.59
N PRO A 719 9.21 -11.92 -14.87
CA PRO A 719 8.04 -11.80 -15.76
C PRO A 719 6.79 -12.53 -15.23
N GLU A 720 6.92 -13.72 -14.65
CA GLU A 720 5.78 -14.48 -14.11
C GLU A 720 5.07 -13.72 -12.98
N PHE A 721 5.82 -13.01 -12.12
CA PHE A 721 5.26 -12.23 -11.02
C PHE A 721 4.56 -10.95 -11.48
N THR A 722 4.95 -10.41 -12.65
CA THR A 722 4.28 -9.25 -13.25
C THR A 722 2.85 -9.63 -13.67
N ASN A 723 2.68 -10.81 -14.27
CA ASN A 723 1.37 -11.36 -14.63
C ASN A 723 0.57 -11.83 -13.40
N TYR A 724 1.24 -12.33 -12.35
CA TYR A 724 0.61 -12.75 -11.09
C TYR A 724 -0.23 -11.65 -10.43
N LEU A 725 0.22 -10.39 -10.52
CA LEU A 725 -0.51 -9.24 -9.97
C LEU A 725 -1.84 -8.96 -10.68
N GLU A 726 -1.97 -9.28 -11.98
CA GLU A 726 -3.24 -9.11 -12.72
C GLU A 726 -4.27 -10.19 -12.34
N ILE A 727 -3.82 -11.39 -11.98
CA ILE A 727 -4.68 -12.55 -11.69
C ILE A 727 -5.06 -12.62 -10.20
N SER A 728 -4.21 -12.13 -9.29
CA SER A 728 -4.38 -12.26 -7.82
C SER A 728 -5.59 -11.57 -7.18
N GLN A 729 -6.50 -10.98 -7.97
CA GLN A 729 -7.80 -10.47 -7.51
C GLN A 729 -8.91 -11.53 -7.54
N GLU A 730 -8.68 -12.69 -8.17
CA GLU A 730 -9.62 -13.80 -8.26
C GLU A 730 -9.06 -15.09 -7.65
N ILE A 731 -9.95 -16.06 -7.41
CA ILE A 731 -9.74 -17.43 -6.87
C ILE A 731 -9.81 -17.56 -5.34
N SER A 732 -10.76 -18.38 -4.90
CA SER A 732 -10.90 -18.95 -3.56
C SER A 732 -10.31 -20.37 -3.49
N ILE A 733 -9.87 -20.78 -2.30
CA ILE A 733 -9.47 -22.17 -2.02
C ILE A 733 -10.70 -22.96 -1.55
N SER A 734 -10.92 -24.17 -2.07
CA SER A 734 -11.99 -25.10 -1.67
C SER A 734 -11.56 -26.02 -0.52
#